data_AF-A0ABD2KTG1-F1
#
_entry.id   AF-A0ABD2KTG1-F1
#
_cell.length_a   1.000
_cell.length_b   1.000
_cell.length_c   1.000
_cell.angle_alpha   90.00
_cell.angle_beta   90.00
_cell.angle_gamma   90.00
#
_symmetry.space_group_name_H-M   'P 1'
#
loop_
_entity.id
_entity.type
_entity.pdbx_description
1 polymer ?
#
loop_
_entity_poly.entity_id
_entity_poly.type
_entity_poly.pdbx_seq_one_letter_code
_entity_poly.pdbx_strand_id
1 'polypeptide(L)'
;MELLFLPRLRHFLLLRRPFRRRLFLGVRLQQLSSSTSASNSASECEGETVAEDPFGYDPNLKLVAGLSGPVDAEDVAMERPPFRLDGVEKKDYLQLYDEQLRFEETNFTAVRNLARRSREKSMEELIEEWEWQAEIEQNLFAALEKTRKWTVRACLKQSLVRECSRQLVKLTHAILCRGQHAIPTTELNDFLGRVVLLLNQTAFNESIAMGSLDNKKKLNDLFDQYIDYFLDADIARKCSIREWWYSCAAQLGINPRVYPDIELFNVPNEVIDDAGGTGHPRIFGMLDEIKFKKSQILKKFWRGCGFPLLLGLSCPCAGDGMALFSLRNPAFLIPTLLLMVLLNSCSFKPPTRRRSDRLKEGVDKPSLASSKPAKPSKRAKNWPHAFFIRDLAISHLSPHGFEGEKTGLCKMLCVHEQLLQYYDLHEFECLHFPTYELPLKLPPRPWLDMGHCGPAYTYAQNVVRKLEPYPDMDPTEMMRLRVGDRHSRARPVFDALNLLGATPWIINKEMLCHMRRTLEMSYDGRHREYLRPLAVPVHPATFDVPYKPKDAWERGVLTEAAWDGVIVDERADERQNRQMVLELLKESPFWNSGKWRRKRKKKKSEENADEQTTTERGETNLLSLPAEGAELERLPPSLTDDQGYLIARRFLKKVNAIFRDKCEQNSLHCWLVYRLTLAQHFANSVLYFPHNIDFRGRAYPISPQINHMGDDLNRGLLKFAAGKPLGDRGLEWLKLHCVNITGRKKRSSLRERLKFAEENLSLLTSVANDPFDPKFAFWWRDSEEPWQTLAACIELRDALSRDRPEDFVSHLPIHQDGSCNGLQHYAAMGRDLLGAREVNLLPDELPRDLYSNVAIRVEEMRLEHEKDEQSKWHQVATDLRKEMSSKIERKVIKQTIMTTVYGVTKYGARSQIGKQLIAIGIDRDKARTYFAPYLTHCAFESLTQAFTNSMALMEWFKRCAHQTLKLGRPMEWVTPLGLPVVQPYVTVDKEGTGLVFRPVPHKQVNAFPPNFVHSLDSSHMMLTALHCYRHGITYASVHDCFWTHACDVDEMNRICRDQFIALHEQPITEQLSRFFTSTFLPPELRQLMSVDDQQLLNKIVEEFKLNIPPGNLDITKVRESKYFFS
;
A
#
# COMPACT_ATOMS: atom_id res chain seq x y z
N MET A 1 -40.44 36.48 -27.10
CA MET A 1 -39.19 35.74 -26.82
C MET A 1 -38.56 36.19 -25.50
N GLU A 2 -39.33 36.30 -24.40
CA GLU A 2 -38.76 36.67 -23.08
C GLU A 2 -39.58 36.19 -21.85
N LEU A 3 -40.39 35.11 -21.98
CA LEU A 3 -41.28 34.64 -20.89
C LEU A 3 -41.18 33.14 -20.53
N LEU A 4 -40.07 32.46 -20.85
CA LEU A 4 -39.92 31.01 -20.60
C LEU A 4 -38.77 30.58 -19.67
N PHE A 5 -38.12 31.49 -18.95
CA PHE A 5 -36.91 31.18 -18.13
C PHE A 5 -37.00 31.43 -16.62
N LEU A 6 -38.19 31.40 -16.01
CA LEU A 6 -38.37 31.65 -14.56
C LEU A 6 -38.76 30.48 -13.62
N PRO A 7 -39.06 29.23 -14.04
CA PRO A 7 -39.35 28.18 -13.06
C PRO A 7 -38.12 27.44 -12.47
N ARG A 8 -36.97 27.38 -13.18
CA ARG A 8 -35.82 26.55 -12.76
C ARG A 8 -34.91 27.20 -11.70
N LEU A 9 -34.90 28.53 -11.59
CA LEU A 9 -34.07 29.22 -10.57
C LEU A 9 -34.68 29.21 -9.16
N ARG A 10 -36.02 29.15 -9.03
CA ARG A 10 -36.68 29.05 -7.71
C ARG A 10 -36.46 27.70 -7.04
N HIS A 11 -36.42 26.60 -7.80
CA HIS A 11 -36.12 25.27 -7.26
C HIS A 11 -34.66 25.12 -6.80
N PHE A 12 -33.72 25.77 -7.50
CA PHE A 12 -32.29 25.73 -7.16
C PHE A 12 -31.92 26.62 -5.96
N LEU A 13 -32.65 27.73 -5.74
CA LEU A 13 -32.43 28.63 -4.58
C LEU A 13 -33.14 28.16 -3.30
N LEU A 14 -34.24 27.40 -3.39
CA LEU A 14 -34.91 26.82 -2.22
C LEU A 14 -34.15 25.62 -1.63
N LEU A 15 -33.37 24.88 -2.42
CA LEU A 15 -32.52 23.78 -1.92
C LEU A 15 -31.26 24.24 -1.18
N ARG A 16 -30.83 25.51 -1.31
CA ARG A 16 -29.64 26.04 -0.62
C ARG A 16 -29.88 26.48 0.84
N ARG A 17 -31.11 26.83 1.21
CA ARG A 17 -31.45 27.26 2.58
C ARG A 17 -31.43 26.12 3.62
N PRO A 18 -31.99 24.92 3.37
CA PRO A 18 -31.88 23.81 4.31
C PRO A 18 -30.46 23.24 4.38
N PHE A 19 -29.70 23.25 3.26
CA PHE A 19 -28.34 22.73 3.23
C PHE A 19 -27.32 23.62 3.98
N ARG A 20 -27.44 24.97 3.87
CA ARG A 20 -26.64 25.89 4.68
C ARG A 20 -26.98 25.81 6.18
N ARG A 21 -28.26 25.64 6.54
CA ARG A 21 -28.66 25.38 7.95
C ARG A 21 -28.09 24.06 8.49
N ARG A 22 -28.08 22.98 7.68
CA ARG A 22 -27.48 21.67 8.03
C ARG A 22 -25.95 21.71 8.14
N LEU A 23 -25.27 22.53 7.33
CA LEU A 23 -23.83 22.76 7.48
C LEU A 23 -23.49 23.53 8.77
N PHE A 24 -24.28 24.57 9.08
CA PHE A 24 -24.17 25.31 10.35
C PHE A 24 -24.49 24.43 11.56
N LEU A 25 -25.41 23.48 11.39
CA LEU A 25 -25.67 22.45 12.37
C LEU A 25 -24.41 21.58 12.54
N GLY A 26 -23.89 20.93 11.50
CA GLY A 26 -22.67 20.12 11.58
C GLY A 26 -21.45 20.83 12.22
N VAL A 27 -21.29 22.13 11.94
CA VAL A 27 -20.24 22.99 12.55
C VAL A 27 -20.52 23.29 14.02
N ARG A 28 -21.77 23.57 14.43
CA ARG A 28 -22.16 23.70 15.85
C ARG A 28 -21.98 22.37 16.60
N LEU A 29 -22.28 21.24 15.97
CA LEU A 29 -22.16 19.90 16.59
C LEU A 29 -20.72 19.48 16.82
N GLN A 30 -19.80 19.85 15.92
CA GLN A 30 -18.36 19.71 16.14
C GLN A 30 -17.85 20.53 17.33
N GLN A 31 -18.48 21.67 17.64
CA GLN A 31 -18.11 22.52 18.79
C GLN A 31 -18.67 22.00 20.13
N LEU A 32 -19.75 21.21 20.11
CA LEU A 32 -20.39 20.67 21.32
C LEU A 32 -19.86 19.28 21.70
N SER A 33 -19.50 18.43 20.73
CA SER A 33 -18.86 17.14 21.02
C SER A 33 -17.42 17.27 21.52
N SER A 34 -16.76 18.41 21.24
CA SER A 34 -15.43 18.75 21.77
C SER A 34 -15.46 19.33 23.18
N SER A 35 -16.64 19.72 23.69
CA SER A 35 -16.84 20.21 25.07
C SER A 35 -17.52 19.19 25.99
N THR A 36 -18.15 18.14 25.44
CA THR A 36 -18.87 17.10 26.20
C THR A 36 -18.10 15.79 26.38
N SER A 37 -16.88 15.66 25.82
CA SER A 37 -15.99 14.54 26.16
C SER A 37 -15.35 14.63 27.56
N ALA A 38 -15.70 15.67 28.34
CA ALA A 38 -15.16 15.93 29.68
C ALA A 38 -16.18 15.81 30.83
N SER A 39 -17.43 15.39 30.61
CA SER A 39 -18.33 15.13 31.75
C SER A 39 -19.44 14.13 31.41
N ASN A 40 -19.70 13.23 32.38
CA ASN A 40 -20.84 12.32 32.53
C ASN A 40 -20.71 10.87 32.01
N SER A 41 -20.19 10.01 32.89
CA SER A 41 -20.90 8.82 33.40
C SER A 41 -20.07 8.18 34.53
N ALA A 42 -20.02 8.88 35.67
CA ALA A 42 -19.79 8.24 36.94
C ALA A 42 -21.17 7.83 37.47
N SER A 43 -21.60 6.61 37.16
CA SER A 43 -22.64 5.96 37.95
C SER A 43 -21.90 5.04 38.93
N GLU A 44 -22.04 5.37 40.21
CA GLU A 44 -21.58 4.62 41.36
C GLU A 44 -21.95 3.13 41.21
N CYS A 45 -20.93 2.29 41.03
CA CYS A 45 -20.97 0.90 41.45
C CYS A 45 -20.05 0.81 42.66
N GLU A 46 -20.59 1.00 43.86
CA GLU A 46 -19.92 0.55 45.08
C GLU A 46 -19.88 -0.97 45.05
N GLY A 47 -18.70 -1.51 44.77
CA GLY A 47 -18.39 -2.94 44.78
C GLY A 47 -16.89 -3.12 44.69
N GLU A 48 -16.26 -3.40 45.83
CA GLU A 48 -14.91 -3.89 46.06
C GLU A 48 -13.81 -3.44 45.07
N THR A 49 -12.98 -2.49 45.52
CA THR A 49 -11.76 -2.06 44.85
C THR A 49 -10.75 -3.21 44.72
N VAL A 50 -10.84 -3.97 43.63
CA VAL A 50 -9.73 -4.73 43.08
C VAL A 50 -8.71 -3.70 42.58
N ALA A 51 -7.45 -3.78 43.03
CA ALA A 51 -6.39 -2.91 42.54
C ALA A 51 -6.32 -2.99 41.00
N GLU A 52 -6.65 -1.91 40.29
CA GLU A 52 -6.61 -1.87 38.83
C GLU A 52 -5.16 -2.03 38.37
N ASP A 53 -4.87 -3.10 37.62
CA ASP A 53 -3.60 -3.25 36.92
C ASP A 53 -3.45 -2.11 35.88
N PRO A 54 -2.51 -1.16 36.07
CA PRO A 54 -2.37 -0.01 35.19
C PRO A 54 -1.96 -0.39 33.75
N PHE A 55 -1.45 -1.61 33.54
CA PHE A 55 -0.91 -2.07 32.26
C PHE A 55 -1.80 -3.06 31.50
N GLY A 56 -2.84 -3.61 32.14
CA GLY A 56 -3.75 -4.60 31.59
C GLY A 56 -4.73 -4.10 30.52
N TYR A 57 -5.52 -5.02 29.94
CA TYR A 57 -6.53 -4.67 28.93
C TYR A 57 -7.77 -4.00 29.52
N ASP A 58 -8.53 -3.29 28.68
CA ASP A 58 -9.78 -2.63 29.08
C ASP A 58 -10.76 -3.70 29.58
N PRO A 59 -11.24 -3.63 30.84
CA PRO A 59 -12.15 -4.63 31.40
C PRO A 59 -13.44 -4.81 30.61
N ASN A 60 -13.83 -3.82 29.79
CA ASN A 60 -15.01 -3.89 28.93
C ASN A 60 -14.78 -4.78 27.68
N LEU A 61 -13.53 -5.09 27.33
CA LEU A 61 -13.18 -5.93 26.18
C LEU A 61 -13.24 -7.41 26.57
N LYS A 62 -14.45 -7.99 26.48
CA LYS A 62 -14.71 -9.39 26.85
C LYS A 62 -13.86 -10.42 26.12
N LEU A 63 -13.44 -10.15 24.87
CA LEU A 63 -12.65 -11.11 24.07
C LEU A 63 -11.23 -11.34 24.61
N VAL A 64 -10.72 -10.39 25.38
CA VAL A 64 -9.34 -10.42 25.88
C VAL A 64 -9.26 -10.53 27.40
N ALA A 65 -10.40 -10.71 28.08
CA ALA A 65 -10.46 -10.81 29.53
C ALA A 65 -9.60 -11.96 30.07
N GLY A 66 -9.58 -13.11 29.38
CA GLY A 66 -8.72 -14.26 29.71
C GLY A 66 -7.27 -14.11 29.28
N LEU A 67 -6.90 -12.98 28.66
CA LEU A 67 -5.53 -12.67 28.28
C LEU A 67 -4.84 -11.72 29.28
N SER A 68 -5.57 -11.21 30.28
CA SER A 68 -5.04 -10.33 31.31
C SER A 68 -4.56 -11.17 32.49
N GLY A 69 -3.24 -11.40 32.59
CA GLY A 69 -2.62 -12.14 33.71
C GLY A 69 -1.57 -13.16 33.27
N PRO A 70 -0.72 -13.62 34.21
CA PRO A 70 0.36 -14.58 33.93
C PRO A 70 -0.21 -15.94 33.50
N VAL A 71 0.55 -16.67 32.67
CA VAL A 71 0.28 -18.07 32.34
C VAL A 71 0.91 -18.96 33.41
N ASP A 72 0.15 -19.92 33.95
CA ASP A 72 0.60 -20.82 35.01
C ASP A 72 1.81 -21.65 34.55
N ALA A 73 2.73 -21.95 35.48
CA ALA A 73 3.94 -22.70 35.15
C ALA A 73 3.72 -24.17 34.84
N GLU A 74 2.57 -24.71 35.24
CA GLU A 74 2.15 -26.08 34.99
C GLU A 74 1.49 -26.24 33.61
N ASP A 75 1.10 -25.14 32.95
CA ASP A 75 0.66 -25.15 31.56
C ASP A 75 1.89 -25.38 30.66
N VAL A 76 2.07 -26.64 30.24
CA VAL A 76 3.14 -27.17 29.36
C VAL A 76 3.32 -26.39 28.04
N ALA A 77 2.37 -25.51 27.69
CA ALA A 77 2.32 -24.83 26.40
C ALA A 77 3.46 -23.80 26.18
N MET A 78 4.16 -23.34 27.23
CA MET A 78 5.19 -22.29 27.10
C MET A 78 6.50 -22.63 27.83
N GLU A 79 6.96 -23.89 27.72
CA GLU A 79 8.28 -24.33 28.21
C GLU A 79 9.46 -23.54 27.60
N ARG A 80 9.25 -22.93 26.43
CA ARG A 80 10.24 -22.10 25.72
C ARG A 80 9.57 -20.84 25.16
N PRO A 81 10.24 -19.67 25.15
CA PRO A 81 9.70 -18.50 24.49
C PRO A 81 9.49 -18.78 22.99
N PRO A 82 8.34 -18.43 22.39
CA PRO A 82 8.03 -18.78 21.01
C PRO A 82 8.99 -18.18 19.98
N PHE A 83 9.67 -17.08 20.33
CA PHE A 83 10.63 -16.39 19.47
C PHE A 83 12.11 -16.71 19.78
N ARG A 84 12.37 -17.64 20.71
CA ARG A 84 13.73 -17.98 21.16
C ARG A 84 14.52 -18.60 20.01
N LEU A 85 15.65 -18.00 19.66
CA LEU A 85 16.61 -18.54 18.70
C LEU A 85 17.56 -19.54 19.37
N ASP A 86 17.84 -20.67 18.70
CA ASP A 86 18.80 -21.66 19.18
C ASP A 86 20.24 -21.13 19.07
N GLY A 87 21.03 -21.33 20.14
CA GLY A 87 22.45 -20.97 20.16
C GLY A 87 22.75 -19.46 20.21
N VAL A 88 21.74 -18.60 20.37
CA VAL A 88 21.91 -17.15 20.50
C VAL A 88 21.85 -16.73 21.97
N GLU A 89 22.90 -16.06 22.45
CA GLU A 89 23.00 -15.54 23.80
C GLU A 89 22.72 -14.04 23.86
N LYS A 90 22.50 -13.51 25.07
CA LYS A 90 22.27 -12.08 25.32
C LYS A 90 23.35 -11.19 24.69
N LYS A 91 24.62 -11.61 24.80
CA LYS A 91 25.78 -10.88 24.24
C LYS A 91 25.70 -10.68 22.72
N ASP A 92 25.11 -11.63 22.00
CA ASP A 92 25.00 -11.58 20.54
C ASP A 92 23.98 -10.52 20.13
N TYR A 93 22.87 -10.42 20.85
CA TYR A 93 21.89 -9.35 20.66
C TYR A 93 22.47 -7.97 20.98
N LEU A 94 23.26 -7.84 22.04
CA LEU A 94 23.92 -6.56 22.39
C LEU A 94 24.94 -6.13 21.33
N GLN A 95 25.70 -7.06 20.76
CA GLN A 95 26.61 -6.75 19.65
C GLN A 95 25.84 -6.26 18.41
N LEU A 96 24.77 -6.98 18.04
CA LEU A 96 23.90 -6.60 16.93
C LEU A 96 23.19 -5.26 17.17
N TYR A 97 22.99 -4.86 18.43
CA TYR A 97 22.29 -3.63 18.78
C TYR A 97 23.08 -2.39 18.37
N ASP A 98 24.38 -2.36 18.65
CA ASP A 98 25.23 -1.28 18.17
C ASP A 98 25.29 -1.22 16.63
N GLU A 99 25.25 -2.37 15.96
CA GLU A 99 25.18 -2.44 14.49
C GLU A 99 23.84 -1.91 13.96
N GLN A 100 22.73 -2.26 14.61
CA GLN A 100 21.38 -1.82 14.25
C GLN A 100 21.21 -0.31 14.45
N LEU A 101 21.70 0.25 15.55
CA LEU A 101 21.68 1.71 15.78
C LEU A 101 22.45 2.45 14.68
N ARG A 102 23.66 1.99 14.33
CA ARG A 102 24.45 2.57 13.23
C ARG A 102 23.76 2.39 11.88
N PHE A 103 23.08 1.26 11.67
CA PHE A 103 22.30 1.00 10.48
C PHE A 103 21.18 2.04 10.35
N GLU A 104 20.36 2.24 11.39
CA GLU A 104 19.26 3.21 11.37
C GLU A 104 19.69 4.68 11.33
N GLU A 105 20.89 5.02 11.83
CA GLU A 105 21.49 6.34 11.64
C GLU A 105 21.75 6.66 10.15
N THR A 106 21.82 5.65 9.28
CA THR A 106 21.89 5.85 7.84
C THR A 106 20.49 6.00 7.23
N ASN A 107 20.28 7.02 6.40
CA ASN A 107 19.02 7.20 5.66
C ASN A 107 18.88 6.27 4.46
N PHE A 108 20.01 5.97 3.81
CA PHE A 108 20.07 5.12 2.63
C PHE A 108 21.19 4.10 2.80
N THR A 109 20.83 2.84 2.62
CA THR A 109 21.74 1.69 2.60
C THR A 109 22.12 1.38 1.16
N ALA A 110 23.41 1.40 0.86
CA ALA A 110 23.95 0.96 -0.42
C ALA A 110 24.22 -0.55 -0.36
N VAL A 111 23.69 -1.29 -1.32
CA VAL A 111 23.83 -2.75 -1.41
C VAL A 111 24.38 -3.12 -2.77
N ARG A 112 25.42 -3.94 -2.80
CA ARG A 112 26.10 -4.37 -4.04
C ARG A 112 25.12 -4.99 -5.03
N ASN A 113 25.06 -4.44 -6.24
CA ASN A 113 24.17 -4.89 -7.31
C ASN A 113 24.59 -6.27 -7.83
N LEU A 114 23.72 -7.27 -7.67
CA LEU A 114 23.98 -8.63 -8.16
C LEU A 114 23.84 -8.79 -9.67
N ALA A 115 23.09 -7.88 -10.31
CA ALA A 115 22.81 -7.94 -11.74
C ALA A 115 23.87 -7.22 -12.59
N ARG A 116 24.84 -6.53 -11.96
CA ARG A 116 25.88 -5.81 -12.71
C ARG A 116 26.75 -6.78 -13.50
N ARG A 117 26.77 -6.59 -14.81
CA ARG A 117 27.61 -7.29 -15.80
C ARG A 117 28.59 -6.35 -16.50
N SER A 118 28.33 -5.04 -16.49
CA SER A 118 29.19 -4.06 -17.13
C SER A 118 30.54 -3.91 -16.43
N ARG A 119 31.60 -3.87 -17.27
CA ARG A 119 32.98 -3.51 -16.87
C ARG A 119 33.30 -2.04 -17.10
N GLU A 120 32.38 -1.29 -17.68
CA GLU A 120 32.52 0.16 -17.84
C GLU A 120 32.39 0.86 -16.48
N LYS A 121 32.69 2.16 -16.47
CA LYS A 121 32.44 3.03 -15.32
C LYS A 121 30.99 2.91 -14.86
N SER A 122 30.79 2.89 -13.56
CA SER A 122 29.49 2.84 -12.91
C SER A 122 28.72 4.14 -13.11
N MET A 123 27.40 4.09 -12.91
CA MET A 123 26.57 5.29 -12.92
C MET A 123 26.97 6.24 -11.77
N GLU A 124 27.39 5.70 -10.63
CA GLU A 124 27.89 6.47 -9.49
C GLU A 124 29.14 7.28 -9.87
N GLU A 125 30.12 6.66 -10.51
CA GLU A 125 31.34 7.34 -11.00
C GLU A 125 31.01 8.44 -12.02
N LEU A 126 30.03 8.21 -12.91
CA LEU A 126 29.58 9.23 -13.85
C LEU A 126 28.89 10.41 -13.16
N ILE A 127 28.07 10.16 -12.13
CA ILE A 127 27.40 11.21 -11.34
C ILE A 127 28.45 12.05 -10.59
N GLU A 128 29.49 11.41 -10.06
CA GLU A 128 30.64 12.10 -9.46
C GLU A 128 31.40 12.95 -10.48
N GLU A 129 31.66 12.44 -11.69
CA GLU A 129 32.28 13.21 -12.79
C GLU A 129 31.42 14.40 -13.25
N TRP A 130 30.10 14.32 -13.10
CA TRP A 130 29.19 15.43 -13.39
C TRP A 130 29.09 16.44 -12.25
N GLU A 131 29.78 16.20 -11.13
CA GLU A 131 29.91 17.12 -9.99
C GLU A 131 28.56 17.47 -9.33
N TRP A 132 27.56 16.57 -9.39
CA TRP A 132 26.20 16.84 -8.88
C TRP A 132 26.19 17.26 -7.42
N GLN A 133 27.01 16.64 -6.56
CA GLN A 133 27.08 17.02 -5.15
C GLN A 133 27.52 18.48 -4.95
N ALA A 134 28.54 18.91 -5.69
CA ALA A 134 29.07 20.27 -5.59
C ALA A 134 28.07 21.30 -6.13
N GLU A 135 27.39 21.00 -7.25
CA GLU A 135 26.34 21.87 -7.79
C GLU A 135 25.13 21.99 -6.84
N ILE A 136 24.70 20.88 -6.23
CA ILE A 136 23.63 20.87 -5.22
C ILE A 136 24.03 21.73 -4.02
N GLU A 137 25.25 21.57 -3.51
CA GLU A 137 25.76 22.30 -2.35
C GLU A 137 25.77 23.82 -2.61
N GLN A 138 26.30 24.24 -3.77
CA GLN A 138 26.35 25.65 -4.17
C GLN A 138 24.95 26.26 -4.34
N ASN A 139 24.05 25.54 -5.03
CA ASN A 139 22.68 26.01 -5.25
C ASN A 139 21.86 26.05 -3.96
N LEU A 140 22.05 25.09 -3.05
CA LEU A 140 21.40 25.08 -1.74
C LEU A 140 21.88 26.24 -0.87
N PHE A 141 23.20 26.50 -0.85
CA PHE A 141 23.78 27.63 -0.12
C PHE A 141 23.22 28.97 -0.64
N ALA A 142 23.23 29.16 -1.96
CA ALA A 142 22.67 30.36 -2.59
C ALA A 142 21.16 30.52 -2.33
N ALA A 143 20.41 29.42 -2.27
CA ALA A 143 18.98 29.44 -1.97
C ALA A 143 18.70 29.80 -0.50
N LEU A 144 19.54 29.32 0.43
CA LEU A 144 19.46 29.65 1.86
C LEU A 144 19.81 31.12 2.14
N GLU A 145 20.82 31.68 1.47
CA GLU A 145 21.17 33.11 1.61
C GLU A 145 20.03 34.02 1.14
N LYS A 146 19.38 33.67 0.03
CA LYS A 146 18.27 34.44 -0.54
C LYS A 146 16.97 34.30 0.24
N THR A 147 16.81 33.23 1.02
CA THR A 147 15.59 32.96 1.77
C THR A 147 15.46 33.92 2.96
N ARG A 148 14.36 34.68 2.99
CA ARG A 148 14.00 35.54 4.14
C ARG A 148 13.10 34.85 5.15
N LYS A 149 12.65 33.62 4.87
CA LYS A 149 11.77 32.85 5.75
C LYS A 149 12.56 32.29 6.93
N TRP A 150 12.26 32.78 8.14
CA TRP A 150 12.92 32.34 9.37
C TRP A 150 12.81 30.81 9.58
N THR A 151 11.66 30.22 9.26
CA THR A 151 11.38 28.79 9.46
C THR A 151 12.34 27.88 8.69
N VAL A 152 12.67 28.24 7.45
CA VAL A 152 13.63 27.51 6.62
C VAL A 152 15.04 27.66 7.18
N ARG A 153 15.43 28.88 7.60
CA ARG A 153 16.76 29.13 8.18
C ARG A 153 16.95 28.49 9.55
N ALA A 154 15.87 28.30 10.30
CA ALA A 154 15.87 27.65 11.61
C ALA A 154 16.08 26.13 11.50
N CYS A 155 15.45 25.50 10.50
CA CYS A 155 15.54 24.05 10.29
C CYS A 155 16.77 23.66 9.47
N LEU A 156 17.11 24.43 8.44
CA LEU A 156 18.22 24.14 7.52
C LEU A 156 19.39 25.11 7.76
N LYS A 157 20.19 24.83 8.79
CA LYS A 157 21.40 25.61 9.12
C LYS A 157 22.46 25.44 8.03
N GLN A 158 23.31 26.45 7.83
CA GLN A 158 24.42 26.37 6.87
C GLN A 158 25.40 25.23 7.18
N SER A 159 25.60 24.87 8.45
CA SER A 159 26.43 23.73 8.87
C SER A 159 25.94 22.38 8.32
N LEU A 160 24.65 22.28 8.00
CA LEU A 160 23.99 21.05 7.53
C LEU A 160 23.93 20.96 6.00
N VAL A 161 24.38 21.99 5.26
CA VAL A 161 24.28 22.05 3.80
C VAL A 161 25.04 20.91 3.12
N ARG A 162 26.23 20.58 3.63
CA ARG A 162 27.05 19.48 3.10
C ARG A 162 26.45 18.10 3.35
N GLU A 163 25.81 17.90 4.50
CA GLU A 163 25.10 16.65 4.78
C GLU A 163 23.82 16.56 3.95
N CYS A 164 23.08 17.67 3.82
CA CYS A 164 21.90 17.75 2.97
C CYS A 164 22.24 17.44 1.50
N SER A 165 23.34 18.00 0.95
CA SER A 165 23.77 17.71 -0.42
C SER A 165 24.11 16.23 -0.62
N ARG A 166 24.81 15.62 0.35
CA ARG A 166 25.12 14.18 0.35
C ARG A 166 23.85 13.32 0.35
N GLN A 167 22.87 13.64 1.19
CA GLN A 167 21.59 12.91 1.26
C GLN A 167 20.77 13.07 -0.02
N LEU A 168 20.78 14.25 -0.64
CA LEU A 168 20.12 14.48 -1.93
C LEU A 168 20.75 13.67 -3.07
N VAL A 169 22.08 13.55 -3.11
CA VAL A 169 22.75 12.70 -4.11
C VAL A 169 22.37 11.24 -3.92
N LYS A 170 22.35 10.73 -2.68
CA LYS A 170 21.86 9.37 -2.39
C LYS A 170 20.40 9.15 -2.81
N LEU A 171 19.55 10.16 -2.61
CA LEU A 171 18.18 10.14 -3.13
C LEU A 171 18.17 10.08 -4.66
N THR A 172 19.03 10.83 -5.36
CA THR A 172 19.13 10.70 -6.83
C THR A 172 19.58 9.30 -7.25
N HIS A 173 20.52 8.67 -6.53
CA HIS A 173 20.91 7.29 -6.81
C HIS A 173 19.72 6.35 -6.62
N ALA A 174 18.99 6.45 -5.51
CA ALA A 174 17.82 5.62 -5.24
C ALA A 174 16.71 5.80 -6.28
N ILE A 175 16.46 7.03 -6.75
CA ILE A 175 15.52 7.35 -7.84
C ILE A 175 15.97 6.68 -9.14
N LEU A 176 17.24 6.81 -9.50
CA LEU A 176 17.77 6.33 -10.77
C LEU A 176 17.87 4.79 -10.79
N CYS A 177 18.27 4.16 -9.68
CA CYS A 177 18.39 2.71 -9.56
C CYS A 177 17.07 1.97 -9.84
N ARG A 178 15.90 2.60 -9.60
CA ARG A 178 14.59 1.96 -9.82
C ARG A 178 14.30 1.64 -11.28
N GLY A 179 15.02 2.26 -12.23
CA GLY A 179 14.80 2.05 -13.66
C GLY A 179 13.46 2.59 -14.18
N GLN A 180 12.72 3.37 -13.36
CA GLN A 180 11.44 3.94 -13.73
C GLN A 180 11.61 5.29 -14.42
N HIS A 181 10.80 5.54 -15.45
CA HIS A 181 10.79 6.82 -16.15
C HIS A 181 10.21 7.98 -15.31
N ALA A 182 9.35 7.68 -14.33
CA ALA A 182 8.63 8.68 -13.56
C ALA A 182 8.31 8.21 -12.14
N ILE A 183 8.44 9.11 -11.16
CA ILE A 183 8.15 8.86 -9.74
C ILE A 183 7.08 9.86 -9.26
N PRO A 184 6.05 9.45 -8.50
CA PRO A 184 5.09 10.35 -7.89
C PRO A 184 5.76 11.42 -7.02
N THR A 185 5.36 12.68 -7.17
CA THR A 185 5.86 13.76 -6.31
C THR A 185 5.46 13.61 -4.83
N THR A 186 4.40 12.86 -4.54
CA THR A 186 4.00 12.50 -3.17
C THR A 186 5.07 11.66 -2.49
N GLU A 187 5.52 10.61 -3.15
CA GLU A 187 6.59 9.74 -2.68
C GLU A 187 7.90 10.53 -2.49
N LEU A 188 8.23 11.38 -3.47
CA LEU A 188 9.40 12.25 -3.39
C LEU A 188 9.33 13.23 -2.21
N ASN A 189 8.14 13.76 -1.91
CA ASN A 189 7.96 14.64 -0.76
C ASN A 189 8.14 13.90 0.58
N ASP A 190 7.79 12.61 0.68
CA ASP A 190 8.07 11.83 1.89
C ASP A 190 9.58 11.63 2.07
N PHE A 191 10.30 11.25 1.00
CA PHE A 191 11.76 11.16 1.03
C PHE A 191 12.42 12.47 1.44
N LEU A 192 12.02 13.57 0.80
CA LEU A 192 12.56 14.90 1.12
C LEU A 192 12.17 15.35 2.53
N GLY A 193 10.96 15.03 2.99
CA GLY A 193 10.52 15.27 4.37
C GLY A 193 11.40 14.54 5.38
N ARG A 194 11.80 13.30 5.10
CA ARG A 194 12.71 12.53 5.94
C ARG A 194 14.14 13.04 5.93
N VAL A 195 14.64 13.51 4.78
CA VAL A 195 15.93 14.23 4.74
C VAL A 195 15.87 15.42 5.71
N VAL A 196 14.78 16.16 5.75
CA VAL A 196 14.60 17.28 6.70
C VAL A 196 14.55 16.79 8.15
N LEU A 197 13.83 15.70 8.44
CA LEU A 197 13.78 15.11 9.78
C LEU A 197 15.16 14.67 10.25
N LEU A 198 15.94 13.97 9.41
CA LEU A 198 17.29 13.55 9.75
C LEU A 198 18.17 14.77 10.05
N LEU A 199 18.16 15.80 9.19
CA LEU A 199 19.00 16.98 9.40
C LEU A 199 18.63 17.71 10.71
N ASN A 200 17.34 17.77 11.05
CA ASN A 200 16.89 18.29 12.33
C ASN A 200 17.30 17.40 13.50
N GLN A 201 17.26 16.08 13.34
CA GLN A 201 17.72 15.12 14.34
C GLN A 201 19.23 15.21 14.53
N THR A 202 20.03 15.35 13.47
CA THR A 202 21.48 15.59 13.55
C THR A 202 21.75 16.91 14.27
N ALA A 203 21.04 17.99 13.93
CA ALA A 203 21.18 19.27 14.60
C ALA A 203 20.74 19.23 16.07
N PHE A 204 19.71 18.45 16.39
CA PHE A 204 19.24 18.20 17.74
C PHE A 204 20.25 17.37 18.52
N ASN A 205 20.75 16.28 17.96
CA ASN A 205 21.79 15.42 18.51
C ASN A 205 23.09 16.19 18.75
N GLU A 206 23.48 17.10 17.84
CA GLU A 206 24.61 18.02 18.04
C GLU A 206 24.37 19.01 19.19
N SER A 207 23.15 19.52 19.33
CA SER A 207 22.79 20.42 20.44
C SER A 207 22.70 19.70 21.79
N ILE A 208 22.27 18.44 21.77
CA ILE A 208 22.21 17.53 22.91
C ILE A 208 23.56 16.87 23.15
N ALA A 209 24.53 16.85 22.23
CA ALA A 209 25.87 16.28 22.45
C ALA A 209 26.65 16.96 23.59
N MET A 210 26.19 18.12 24.08
CA MET A 210 26.62 18.69 25.36
C MET A 210 26.05 17.95 26.60
N GLY A 211 25.25 16.89 26.40
CA GLY A 211 24.60 15.99 27.38
C GLY A 211 24.12 14.61 26.84
N SER A 212 24.50 14.19 25.62
CA SER A 212 23.89 13.03 24.90
C SER A 212 24.37 11.65 25.35
N LEU A 213 25.46 11.59 26.12
CA LEU A 213 25.96 10.33 26.67
C LEU A 213 24.90 9.63 27.53
N ASP A 214 24.05 10.40 28.21
CA ASP A 214 23.07 9.89 29.18
C ASP A 214 21.87 9.18 28.50
N ASN A 215 21.32 9.73 27.41
CA ASN A 215 20.16 9.12 26.72
C ASN A 215 20.51 7.86 25.94
N LYS A 216 21.67 7.84 25.27
CA LYS A 216 22.14 6.63 24.58
C LYS A 216 22.44 5.52 25.58
N LYS A 217 23.05 5.87 26.73
CA LYS A 217 23.28 4.93 27.84
C LYS A 217 21.95 4.39 28.39
N LYS A 218 20.98 5.25 28.69
CA LYS A 218 19.62 4.87 29.13
C LYS A 218 18.94 3.90 28.17
N LEU A 219 19.05 4.13 26.87
CA LEU A 219 18.48 3.25 25.86
C LEU A 219 19.20 1.90 25.78
N ASN A 220 20.53 1.90 25.90
CA ASN A 220 21.32 0.67 25.97
C ASN A 220 20.94 -0.16 27.20
N ASP A 221 20.84 0.47 28.37
CA ASP A 221 20.43 -0.17 29.62
C ASP A 221 18.99 -0.73 29.52
N LEU A 222 18.09 0.01 28.86
CA LEU A 222 16.71 -0.43 28.62
C LEU A 222 16.66 -1.62 27.65
N PHE A 223 17.43 -1.59 26.56
CA PHE A 223 17.50 -2.70 25.60
C PHE A 223 18.12 -3.96 26.24
N ASP A 224 19.13 -3.78 27.10
CA ASP A 224 19.75 -4.88 27.84
C ASP A 224 18.73 -5.64 28.69
N GLN A 225 17.83 -4.97 29.42
CA GLN A 225 16.76 -5.65 30.15
C GLN A 225 15.64 -6.16 29.24
N TYR A 226 15.32 -5.42 28.17
CA TYR A 226 14.26 -5.79 27.23
C TYR A 226 14.51 -7.16 26.59
N ILE A 227 15.76 -7.46 26.22
CA ILE A 227 16.05 -8.68 25.49
C ILE A 227 15.82 -9.94 26.32
N ASP A 228 15.83 -9.85 27.65
CA ASP A 228 15.56 -10.99 28.54
C ASP A 228 14.19 -11.61 28.27
N TYR A 229 13.23 -10.84 27.75
CA TYR A 229 11.94 -11.35 27.25
C TYR A 229 12.06 -12.48 26.22
N PHE A 230 13.06 -12.37 25.34
CA PHE A 230 13.28 -13.31 24.24
C PHE A 230 14.15 -14.51 24.66
N LEU A 231 14.74 -14.45 25.85
CA LEU A 231 15.64 -15.49 26.37
C LEU A 231 14.99 -16.29 27.50
N ASP A 232 14.19 -15.65 28.35
CA ASP A 232 13.58 -16.20 29.56
C ASP A 232 12.08 -16.50 29.36
N ALA A 233 11.71 -17.77 29.49
CA ALA A 233 10.33 -18.23 29.38
C ALA A 233 9.44 -17.69 30.51
N ASP A 234 9.97 -17.47 31.70
CA ASP A 234 9.21 -17.02 32.87
C ASP A 234 8.73 -15.59 32.68
N ILE A 235 9.56 -14.75 32.05
CA ILE A 235 9.20 -13.38 31.70
C ILE A 235 8.08 -13.39 30.65
N ALA A 236 8.28 -14.14 29.56
CA ALA A 236 7.32 -14.26 28.47
C ALA A 236 5.94 -14.81 28.91
N ARG A 237 5.92 -15.68 29.93
CA ARG A 237 4.68 -16.20 30.53
C ARG A 237 3.95 -15.18 31.38
N LYS A 238 4.68 -14.29 32.07
CA LYS A 238 4.10 -13.34 33.03
C LYS A 238 3.59 -12.06 32.39
N CYS A 239 4.18 -11.63 31.27
CA CYS A 239 3.88 -10.34 30.67
C CYS A 239 3.97 -10.35 29.14
N SER A 240 3.25 -9.42 28.51
CA SER A 240 3.43 -9.11 27.08
C SER A 240 4.73 -8.34 26.82
N ILE A 241 5.17 -8.28 25.56
CA ILE A 241 6.34 -7.49 25.13
C ILE A 241 6.23 -6.03 25.59
N ARG A 242 5.03 -5.45 25.47
CA ARG A 242 4.74 -4.07 25.88
C ARG A 242 4.83 -3.90 27.39
N GLU A 243 4.21 -4.78 28.17
CA GLU A 243 4.27 -4.76 29.64
C GLU A 243 5.70 -4.93 30.17
N TRP A 244 6.48 -5.82 29.55
CA TRP A 244 7.89 -5.99 29.90
C TRP A 244 8.69 -4.72 29.64
N TRP A 245 8.47 -4.05 28.50
CA TRP A 245 9.11 -2.78 28.19
C TRP A 245 8.78 -1.68 29.22
N TYR A 246 7.51 -1.56 29.62
CA TYR A 246 7.11 -0.65 30.70
C TYR A 246 7.78 -1.02 32.03
N SER A 247 7.87 -2.30 32.35
CA SER A 247 8.50 -2.80 33.56
C SER A 247 10.00 -2.48 33.60
N CYS A 248 10.73 -2.72 32.50
CA CYS A 248 12.14 -2.36 32.37
C CYS A 248 12.35 -0.84 32.53
N ALA A 249 11.52 -0.04 31.86
CA ALA A 249 11.59 1.41 31.93
C ALA A 249 11.34 1.92 33.37
N ALA A 250 10.36 1.34 34.07
CA ALA A 250 10.05 1.66 35.46
C ALA A 250 11.20 1.27 36.41
N GLN A 251 11.79 0.08 36.24
CA GLN A 251 12.94 -0.39 37.03
C GLN A 251 14.16 0.53 36.88
N LEU A 252 14.38 1.05 35.68
CA LEU A 252 15.49 1.98 35.40
C LEU A 252 15.16 3.45 35.72
N GLY A 253 13.92 3.78 36.09
CA GLY A 253 13.47 5.16 36.32
C GLY A 253 13.49 6.02 35.04
N ILE A 254 13.28 5.39 33.88
CA ILE A 254 13.36 6.02 32.57
C ILE A 254 11.95 6.16 31.98
N ASN A 255 11.69 7.25 31.24
CA ASN A 255 10.46 7.36 30.45
C ASN A 255 10.43 6.25 29.38
N PRO A 256 9.42 5.37 29.31
CA PRO A 256 9.35 4.28 28.31
C PRO A 256 9.39 4.79 26.85
N ARG A 257 9.11 6.08 26.64
CA ARG A 257 9.24 6.83 25.40
C ARG A 257 10.58 7.59 25.33
N VAL A 258 11.70 6.95 25.67
CA VAL A 258 13.06 7.55 25.82
C VAL A 258 13.44 8.54 24.71
N TYR A 259 12.98 8.31 23.48
CA TYR A 259 13.00 9.31 22.42
C TYR A 259 11.70 10.10 22.40
N PRO A 260 11.75 11.45 22.29
CA PRO A 260 10.55 12.17 21.92
C PRO A 260 10.03 11.53 20.64
N ASP A 261 8.79 11.09 20.68
CA ASP A 261 8.05 10.76 19.46
C ASP A 261 8.33 11.87 18.43
N ILE A 262 8.09 11.61 17.15
CA ILE A 262 8.00 12.68 16.13
C ILE A 262 6.84 13.67 16.45
N GLU A 263 6.31 13.71 17.67
CA GLU A 263 6.07 14.97 18.38
C GLU A 263 7.38 15.74 18.68
N LEU A 264 8.25 15.89 17.68
CA LEU A 264 9.19 17.01 17.62
C LEU A 264 8.28 18.22 17.57
N PHE A 265 7.92 18.78 18.75
CA PHE A 265 7.82 20.19 19.10
C PHE A 265 7.22 20.47 20.51
N ASN A 266 7.20 19.51 21.45
CA ASN A 266 7.02 19.85 22.87
C ASN A 266 8.37 19.84 23.59
N VAL A 267 8.87 21.04 23.90
CA VAL A 267 10.02 21.23 24.81
C VAL A 267 9.59 20.81 26.23
N PRO A 268 10.41 20.05 26.99
CA PRO A 268 10.11 19.72 28.38
C PRO A 268 9.96 21.00 29.23
N ASN A 269 8.97 21.05 30.12
CA ASN A 269 8.71 22.21 30.97
C ASN A 269 9.80 22.48 32.03
N GLU A 270 10.77 21.58 32.22
CA GLU A 270 11.66 21.58 33.40
C GLU A 270 12.95 22.39 33.27
N VAL A 271 13.16 23.14 32.18
CA VAL A 271 14.34 24.04 32.03
C VAL A 271 14.00 25.51 32.35
N ILE A 272 12.91 25.79 33.07
CA ILE A 272 12.47 27.18 33.33
C ILE A 272 12.72 27.64 34.77
N ASP A 273 12.94 26.75 35.74
CA ASP A 273 12.91 27.15 37.16
C ASP A 273 14.26 27.41 37.84
N ASP A 274 15.41 27.11 37.21
CA ASP A 274 16.71 27.13 37.93
C ASP A 274 17.67 28.28 37.57
N ALA A 275 17.13 29.47 37.27
CA ALA A 275 17.92 30.70 37.16
C ALA A 275 17.41 31.80 38.10
N GLY A 276 17.19 31.44 39.37
CA GLY A 276 17.02 32.39 40.48
C GLY A 276 18.37 32.66 41.14
N GLY A 277 19.00 33.80 40.85
CA GLY A 277 20.27 34.15 41.50
C GLY A 277 20.89 35.48 41.07
N THR A 278 20.47 36.57 41.73
CA THR A 278 21.21 37.81 42.01
C THR A 278 21.80 38.66 40.87
N GLY A 279 21.21 39.84 40.65
CA GLY A 279 21.97 41.10 40.61
C GLY A 279 22.13 41.85 39.28
N HIS A 280 21.09 42.54 38.78
CA HIS A 280 21.20 43.93 38.29
C HIS A 280 19.83 44.55 37.93
N PRO A 281 19.40 45.67 38.55
CA PRO A 281 18.08 46.25 38.28
C PRO A 281 18.16 47.31 37.17
N ARG A 282 17.96 46.92 35.91
CA ARG A 282 17.58 47.86 34.82
C ARG A 282 16.91 47.26 33.58
N ILE A 283 16.50 45.99 33.62
CA ILE A 283 15.78 45.35 32.50
C ILE A 283 14.58 44.53 33.04
N PHE A 284 13.67 45.16 33.78
CA PHE A 284 12.46 44.49 34.29
C PHE A 284 11.13 45.11 33.80
N GLY A 285 11.16 46.03 32.83
CA GLY A 285 9.93 46.57 32.22
C GLY A 285 9.49 45.93 30.91
N MET A 286 10.36 45.17 30.21
CA MET A 286 10.06 44.62 28.88
C MET A 286 10.12 43.09 28.79
N LEU A 287 10.67 42.39 29.80
CA LEU A 287 10.91 40.94 29.71
C LEU A 287 9.77 40.08 30.26
N ASP A 288 8.90 40.61 31.13
CA ASP A 288 7.79 39.83 31.67
C ASP A 288 6.59 39.73 30.71
N GLU A 289 6.34 40.74 29.88
CA GLU A 289 5.35 40.63 28.78
C GLU A 289 5.85 39.78 27.60
N ILE A 290 7.16 39.68 27.39
CA ILE A 290 7.75 38.93 26.28
C ILE A 290 7.93 37.44 26.63
N LYS A 291 8.23 37.09 27.88
CA LYS A 291 8.37 35.68 28.31
C LYS A 291 7.01 34.95 28.34
N PHE A 292 5.94 35.61 28.80
CA PHE A 292 4.61 34.98 28.85
C PHE A 292 3.98 34.82 27.45
N LYS A 293 4.19 35.79 26.53
CA LYS A 293 3.73 35.71 25.14
C LYS A 293 4.54 34.73 24.29
N LYS A 294 5.87 34.60 24.47
CA LYS A 294 6.67 33.61 23.72
C LYS A 294 6.33 32.17 24.10
N SER A 295 6.09 31.86 25.37
CA SER A 295 5.68 30.51 25.81
C SER A 295 4.34 30.08 25.19
N GLN A 296 3.34 30.95 25.22
CA GLN A 296 2.02 30.69 24.62
C GLN A 296 2.03 30.67 23.08
N ILE A 297 2.82 31.54 22.45
CA ILE A 297 2.94 31.59 20.98
C ILE A 297 3.78 30.43 20.45
N LEU A 298 4.86 30.01 21.13
CA LEU A 298 5.60 28.79 20.79
C LEU A 298 4.75 27.54 21.03
N LYS A 299 4.01 27.46 22.15
CA LYS A 299 3.02 26.39 22.39
C LYS A 299 1.94 26.33 21.31
N LYS A 300 1.46 27.47 20.78
CA LYS A 300 0.50 27.52 19.65
C LYS A 300 1.14 27.26 18.28
N PHE A 301 2.36 27.72 18.03
CA PHE A 301 3.07 27.58 16.77
C PHE A 301 3.47 26.12 16.51
N TRP A 302 3.86 25.42 17.58
CA TRP A 302 4.26 24.03 17.56
C TRP A 302 3.10 23.04 17.63
N ARG A 303 2.04 23.35 18.39
CA ARG A 303 0.74 22.66 18.26
C ARG A 303 0.11 22.81 16.88
N GLY A 304 0.50 23.84 16.11
CA GLY A 304 0.06 24.05 14.73
C GLY A 304 0.90 23.34 13.66
N CYS A 305 1.98 22.64 14.05
CA CYS A 305 2.79 21.80 13.17
C CYS A 305 2.36 20.33 13.18
N GLY A 306 1.62 19.89 14.21
CA GLY A 306 0.58 18.88 14.04
C GLY A 306 -0.64 19.56 13.40
N PHE A 307 -1.28 18.93 12.42
CA PHE A 307 -2.48 19.49 11.78
C PHE A 307 -3.49 19.92 12.86
N PRO A 308 -3.96 21.19 12.89
CA PRO A 308 -4.84 21.64 13.95
C PRO A 308 -6.23 21.04 13.79
N LEU A 309 -6.66 20.24 14.76
CA LEU A 309 -8.07 19.89 14.97
C LEU A 309 -8.66 20.74 16.11
N LEU A 310 -9.89 21.20 15.85
CA LEU A 310 -10.94 21.50 16.82
C LEU A 310 -10.62 22.49 17.95
N LEU A 311 -10.49 23.78 17.61
CA LEU A 311 -11.04 24.83 18.48
C LEU A 311 -11.60 25.94 17.60
N GLY A 312 -12.93 25.97 17.46
CA GLY A 312 -13.65 27.15 17.03
C GLY A 312 -13.64 28.21 18.13
N LEU A 313 -12.47 28.77 18.44
CA LEU A 313 -12.39 30.08 19.08
C LEU A 313 -12.21 31.10 17.97
N SER A 314 -13.29 31.81 17.67
CA SER A 314 -13.23 33.07 16.95
C SER A 314 -12.28 34.02 17.71
N CYS A 315 -11.04 34.15 17.24
CA CYS A 315 -10.24 35.31 17.54
C CYS A 315 -10.58 36.37 16.48
N PRO A 316 -11.25 37.49 16.81
CA PRO A 316 -11.71 38.48 15.81
C PRO A 316 -10.57 39.33 15.21
N CYS A 317 -9.31 38.97 15.44
CA CYS A 317 -8.15 39.81 15.17
C CYS A 317 -7.05 39.04 14.43
N ALA A 318 -7.37 38.55 13.24
CA ALA A 318 -6.37 38.20 12.22
C ALA A 318 -7.02 38.20 10.83
N GLY A 319 -7.29 39.41 10.32
CA GLY A 319 -7.62 39.60 8.91
C GLY A 319 -6.50 39.07 8.00
N ASP A 320 -6.88 38.45 6.89
CA ASP A 320 -6.07 38.20 5.68
C ASP A 320 -4.92 37.16 5.73
N GLY A 321 -4.80 36.33 6.77
CA GLY A 321 -3.60 35.48 6.96
C GLY A 321 -3.55 34.05 6.39
N MET A 322 -4.66 33.41 5.99
CA MET A 322 -4.69 31.94 5.90
C MET A 322 -4.43 31.31 4.52
N ALA A 323 -4.52 32.05 3.41
CA ALA A 323 -4.00 31.58 2.12
C ALA A 323 -2.46 31.44 2.11
N LEU A 324 -1.79 32.07 3.08
CA LEU A 324 -0.34 32.02 3.29
C LEU A 324 0.11 30.86 4.19
N PHE A 325 -0.78 30.09 4.83
CA PHE A 325 -0.38 29.04 5.79
C PHE A 325 0.13 27.76 5.14
N SER A 326 -0.40 27.35 3.98
CA SER A 326 0.20 26.28 3.15
C SER A 326 1.62 26.64 2.68
N LEU A 327 1.90 27.94 2.50
CA LEU A 327 3.21 28.50 2.16
C LEU A 327 4.06 28.89 3.39
N ARG A 328 3.63 28.54 4.61
CA ARG A 328 4.35 28.80 5.88
C ARG A 328 4.66 27.53 6.68
N ASN A 329 4.04 26.38 6.35
CA ASN A 329 4.39 25.12 7.00
C ASN A 329 5.79 24.65 6.54
N PRO A 330 6.78 24.54 7.44
CA PRO A 330 8.13 24.07 7.10
C PRO A 330 8.13 22.67 6.47
N ALA A 331 7.17 21.81 6.83
CA ALA A 331 7.05 20.45 6.29
C ALA A 331 6.77 20.40 4.77
N PHE A 332 6.24 21.47 4.16
CA PHE A 332 6.04 21.54 2.71
C PHE A 332 7.05 22.45 2.02
N LEU A 333 7.44 23.54 2.71
CA LEU A 333 8.37 24.52 2.16
C LEU A 333 9.77 23.96 1.93
N ILE A 334 10.29 23.20 2.89
CA ILE A 334 11.66 22.69 2.82
C ILE A 334 11.76 21.60 1.74
N PRO A 335 10.89 20.58 1.68
CA PRO A 335 10.89 19.63 0.57
C PRO A 335 10.76 20.29 -0.81
N THR A 336 9.87 21.28 -0.95
CA THR A 336 9.75 22.02 -2.22
C THR A 336 11.06 22.73 -2.59
N LEU A 337 11.74 23.34 -1.62
CA LEU A 337 13.03 23.99 -1.83
C LEU A 337 14.09 22.96 -2.29
N LEU A 338 14.19 21.83 -1.59
CA LEU A 338 15.14 20.77 -1.91
C LEU A 338 14.89 20.18 -3.30
N LEU A 339 13.62 19.99 -3.67
CA LEU A 339 13.22 19.55 -5.00
C LEU A 339 13.66 20.53 -6.09
N MET A 340 13.43 21.84 -5.88
CA MET A 340 13.87 22.86 -6.84
C MET A 340 15.39 22.90 -6.97
N VAL A 341 16.14 22.71 -5.88
CA VAL A 341 17.60 22.60 -5.92
C VAL A 341 18.01 21.38 -6.73
N LEU A 342 17.40 20.21 -6.49
CA LEU A 342 17.70 18.98 -7.21
C LEU A 342 17.46 19.12 -8.72
N LEU A 343 16.31 19.68 -9.14
CA LEU A 343 15.97 19.90 -10.55
C LEU A 343 16.97 20.81 -11.27
N ASN A 344 17.45 21.85 -10.60
CA ASN A 344 18.35 22.85 -11.21
C ASN A 344 19.83 22.42 -11.19
N SER A 345 20.21 21.50 -10.30
CA SER A 345 21.61 21.12 -10.07
C SER A 345 22.03 19.83 -10.78
N CYS A 346 21.08 18.97 -11.18
CA CYS A 346 21.43 17.68 -11.79
C CYS A 346 21.39 17.81 -13.32
N SER A 347 22.56 17.95 -13.95
CA SER A 347 22.71 18.00 -15.41
C SER A 347 23.70 16.92 -15.87
N PHE A 348 23.51 16.35 -17.06
CA PHE A 348 24.34 15.22 -17.52
C PHE A 348 24.87 15.43 -18.93
N LYS A 349 26.04 14.84 -19.23
CA LYS A 349 26.62 14.87 -20.58
C LYS A 349 25.85 13.89 -21.48
N PRO A 350 25.22 14.32 -22.58
CA PRO A 350 24.51 13.41 -23.47
C PRO A 350 25.49 12.45 -24.17
N PRO A 351 25.08 11.20 -24.45
CA PRO A 351 25.98 10.23 -25.06
C PRO A 351 26.39 10.72 -26.44
N THR A 352 27.70 10.75 -26.70
CA THR A 352 28.21 11.11 -28.04
C THR A 352 27.70 10.05 -29.02
N ARG A 353 26.83 10.44 -29.97
CA ARG A 353 26.46 9.58 -31.09
C ARG A 353 27.76 9.10 -31.73
N ARG A 354 28.06 7.79 -31.68
CA ARG A 354 28.97 7.17 -32.65
C ARG A 354 28.30 7.31 -34.01
N ARG A 355 28.49 8.47 -34.63
CA ARG A 355 28.09 8.72 -36.01
C ARG A 355 29.02 7.90 -36.88
N SER A 356 28.43 7.25 -37.86
CA SER A 356 28.99 6.45 -38.94
C SER A 356 29.92 7.25 -39.87
N ASP A 357 30.90 7.97 -39.33
CA ASP A 357 31.86 8.78 -40.08
C ASP A 357 33.20 8.03 -40.27
N ARG A 358 33.15 6.73 -40.58
CA ARG A 358 34.28 5.96 -41.10
C ARG A 358 34.19 5.66 -42.61
N LEU A 359 33.26 6.29 -43.30
CA LEU A 359 33.08 6.17 -44.75
C LEU A 359 32.87 7.56 -45.35
N LYS A 360 33.90 8.42 -45.30
CA LYS A 360 34.09 9.61 -46.14
C LYS A 360 35.34 10.39 -45.69
N GLU A 361 36.50 9.75 -45.68
CA GLU A 361 37.76 10.50 -45.78
C GLU A 361 38.56 9.92 -46.94
N GLY A 362 38.68 10.74 -47.97
CA GLY A 362 39.30 10.41 -49.23
C GLY A 362 39.15 11.55 -50.19
N VAL A 363 39.60 12.76 -49.82
CA VAL A 363 40.10 13.80 -50.73
C VAL A 363 41.05 14.71 -49.93
N ASP A 364 42.33 14.68 -50.29
CA ASP A 364 43.38 15.61 -49.87
C ASP A 364 43.11 17.06 -50.25
N LYS A 365 43.49 18.03 -49.40
CA LYS A 365 44.31 19.23 -49.73
C LYS A 365 44.47 20.20 -48.52
N PRO A 366 45.47 21.12 -48.54
CA PRO A 366 46.54 21.13 -47.53
C PRO A 366 46.46 22.28 -46.51
N SER A 367 47.33 22.11 -45.51
CA SER A 367 47.69 23.02 -44.41
C SER A 367 47.90 24.49 -44.77
N LEU A 368 47.39 25.39 -43.92
CA LEU A 368 48.08 26.64 -43.58
C LEU A 368 47.96 26.91 -42.07
N ALA A 369 49.12 27.14 -41.46
CA ALA A 369 49.29 27.34 -40.03
C ALA A 369 48.80 28.72 -39.54
N SER A 370 48.16 28.75 -38.36
CA SER A 370 48.47 29.80 -37.37
C SER A 370 48.14 29.32 -35.97
N SER A 371 49.18 29.15 -35.16
CA SER A 371 49.14 28.85 -33.74
C SER A 371 48.80 30.12 -32.95
N LYS A 372 47.68 30.13 -32.23
CA LYS A 372 47.48 30.98 -31.05
C LYS A 372 46.91 30.13 -29.92
N PRO A 373 47.48 30.18 -28.70
CA PRO A 373 46.93 29.45 -27.56
C PRO A 373 45.58 30.07 -27.18
N ALA A 374 44.50 29.30 -27.35
CA ALA A 374 43.19 29.71 -26.91
C ALA A 374 43.16 29.73 -25.37
N LYS A 375 42.92 30.92 -24.80
CA LYS A 375 42.60 31.12 -23.39
C LYS A 375 41.43 30.18 -23.00
N PRO A 376 41.41 29.62 -21.77
CA PRO A 376 40.30 28.78 -21.33
C PRO A 376 39.05 29.64 -21.18
N SER A 377 38.20 29.66 -22.20
CA SER A 377 36.85 30.21 -22.07
C SER A 377 36.05 29.24 -21.20
N LYS A 378 35.55 29.70 -20.05
CA LYS A 378 34.47 29.04 -19.30
C LYS A 378 33.21 29.03 -20.19
N ARG A 379 33.13 28.11 -21.15
CA ARG A 379 31.86 27.80 -21.83
C ARG A 379 30.96 27.17 -20.77
N ALA A 380 29.84 27.81 -20.48
CA ALA A 380 28.79 27.19 -19.66
C ALA A 380 28.48 25.80 -20.25
N LYS A 381 28.57 24.74 -19.42
CA LYS A 381 28.21 23.37 -19.82
C LYS A 381 26.74 23.42 -20.28
N ASN A 382 26.48 23.39 -21.59
CA ASN A 382 25.11 23.38 -22.12
C ASN A 382 24.58 21.93 -22.09
N TRP A 383 24.48 21.37 -20.89
CA TRP A 383 24.04 20.00 -20.65
C TRP A 383 22.53 19.98 -20.34
N PRO A 384 21.78 18.97 -20.81
CA PRO A 384 20.39 18.79 -20.43
C PRO A 384 20.26 18.47 -18.93
N HIS A 385 19.17 18.93 -18.33
CA HIS A 385 18.79 18.54 -16.97
C HIS A 385 18.37 17.06 -16.91
N ALA A 386 18.77 16.38 -15.85
CA ALA A 386 18.48 14.97 -15.62
C ALA A 386 17.00 14.72 -15.29
N PHE A 387 16.36 15.67 -14.61
CA PHE A 387 15.00 15.52 -14.08
C PHE A 387 14.08 16.68 -14.49
N PHE A 388 12.79 16.39 -14.66
CA PHE A 388 11.75 17.40 -14.92
C PHE A 388 10.40 16.98 -14.33
N ILE A 389 9.50 17.93 -14.07
CA ILE A 389 8.15 17.63 -13.56
C ILE A 389 7.15 17.58 -14.71
N ARG A 390 6.30 16.56 -14.74
CA ARG A 390 5.20 16.41 -15.70
C ARG A 390 3.89 16.11 -14.97
N ASP A 391 2.81 16.69 -15.45
CA ASP A 391 1.44 16.31 -15.08
C ASP A 391 1.02 15.11 -15.95
N LEU A 392 0.75 13.96 -15.31
CA LEU A 392 0.31 12.73 -15.96
C LEU A 392 -1.09 12.36 -15.46
N ALA A 393 -2.00 12.03 -16.36
CA ALA A 393 -3.31 11.51 -15.97
C ALA A 393 -3.15 10.13 -15.32
N ILE A 394 -3.82 9.90 -14.19
CA ILE A 394 -3.75 8.65 -13.40
C ILE A 394 -4.07 7.40 -14.26
N SER A 395 -4.85 7.54 -15.34
CA SER A 395 -5.15 6.46 -16.29
C SER A 395 -3.93 5.90 -17.02
N HIS A 396 -2.83 6.66 -17.16
CA HIS A 396 -1.61 6.20 -17.82
C HIS A 396 -0.66 5.43 -16.88
N LEU A 397 -0.89 5.46 -15.57
CA LEU A 397 -0.01 4.84 -14.56
C LEU A 397 -0.50 3.47 -14.09
N SER A 398 -1.71 3.07 -14.49
CA SER A 398 -2.23 1.73 -14.29
C SER A 398 -2.74 1.21 -15.64
N PRO A 399 -2.37 0.00 -16.08
CA PRO A 399 -2.96 -0.63 -17.26
C PRO A 399 -4.48 -0.83 -17.15
N HIS A 400 -5.10 -0.47 -16.01
CA HIS A 400 -6.48 -0.71 -15.65
C HIS A 400 -7.27 0.58 -15.35
N GLY A 401 -6.80 1.74 -15.81
CA GLY A 401 -7.53 3.00 -15.72
C GLY A 401 -8.91 2.94 -16.39
N PHE A 402 -9.96 3.21 -15.61
CA PHE A 402 -11.34 3.32 -16.06
C PHE A 402 -11.49 4.47 -17.08
N GLU A 403 -11.93 4.17 -18.30
CA GLU A 403 -12.40 5.19 -19.25
C GLU A 403 -13.65 5.88 -18.67
N GLY A 404 -13.55 7.15 -18.28
CA GLY A 404 -14.71 8.01 -18.03
C GLY A 404 -14.75 8.82 -16.73
N GLU A 405 -13.88 8.56 -15.75
CA GLU A 405 -13.73 9.48 -14.61
C GLU A 405 -12.72 10.58 -14.95
N LYS A 406 -12.99 11.83 -14.55
CA LYS A 406 -12.00 12.92 -14.62
C LYS A 406 -10.80 12.52 -13.75
N THR A 407 -9.84 11.84 -14.34
CA THR A 407 -8.61 11.42 -13.66
C THR A 407 -7.89 12.66 -13.21
N GLY A 408 -7.66 12.79 -11.90
CA GLY A 408 -6.77 13.82 -11.37
C GLY A 408 -5.42 13.71 -12.08
N LEU A 409 -4.85 14.85 -12.46
CA LEU A 409 -3.47 14.89 -12.94
C LEU A 409 -2.56 14.66 -11.72
N CYS A 410 -1.73 13.62 -11.78
CA CYS A 410 -0.69 13.39 -10.79
C CYS A 410 0.60 14.06 -11.28
N LYS A 411 1.23 14.84 -10.39
CA LYS A 411 2.55 15.41 -10.65
C LYS A 411 3.60 14.33 -10.44
N MET A 412 4.40 14.07 -11.47
CA MET A 412 5.47 13.09 -11.46
C MET A 412 6.81 13.78 -11.72
N LEU A 413 7.87 13.32 -11.03
CA LEU A 413 9.26 13.59 -11.39
C LEU A 413 9.68 12.59 -12.47
N CYS A 414 10.01 13.08 -13.66
CA CYS A 414 10.46 12.27 -14.78
C CYS A 414 11.97 12.34 -14.98
N VAL A 415 12.57 11.21 -15.34
CA VAL A 415 13.98 11.10 -15.73
C VAL A 415 14.13 11.33 -17.23
N HIS A 416 15.17 12.06 -17.64
CA HIS A 416 15.44 12.33 -19.05
C HIS A 416 15.74 11.04 -19.84
N GLU A 417 15.10 10.85 -21.01
CA GLU A 417 15.20 9.60 -21.79
C GLU A 417 16.63 9.24 -22.18
N GLN A 418 17.45 10.22 -22.57
CA GLN A 418 18.88 10.00 -22.88
C GLN A 418 19.73 9.58 -21.67
N LEU A 419 19.31 9.91 -20.44
CA LEU A 419 20.01 9.46 -19.24
C LEU A 419 19.74 7.97 -19.00
N LEU A 420 18.53 7.49 -19.29
CA LEU A 420 18.16 6.08 -19.14
C LEU A 420 18.94 5.17 -20.10
N GLN A 421 19.40 5.70 -21.25
CA GLN A 421 20.28 4.96 -22.17
C GLN A 421 21.64 4.63 -21.55
N TYR A 422 22.06 5.34 -20.50
CA TYR A 422 23.27 5.00 -19.77
C TYR A 422 23.10 3.75 -18.92
N TYR A 423 21.89 3.38 -18.49
CA TYR A 423 21.71 2.27 -17.55
C TYR A 423 22.13 0.91 -18.13
N ASP A 424 21.93 0.71 -19.43
CA ASP A 424 22.32 -0.54 -20.11
C ASP A 424 23.85 -0.69 -20.21
N LEU A 425 24.59 0.42 -20.23
CA LEU A 425 26.05 0.44 -20.42
C LEU A 425 26.82 0.67 -19.12
N HIS A 426 26.26 1.45 -18.22
CA HIS A 426 26.85 1.96 -16.99
C HIS A 426 25.97 1.57 -15.80
N GLU A 427 25.78 0.27 -15.61
CA GLU A 427 24.99 -0.25 -14.50
C GLU A 427 25.55 0.20 -13.14
N PHE A 428 24.65 0.44 -12.19
CA PHE A 428 25.03 0.83 -10.82
C PHE A 428 25.89 -0.25 -10.15
N GLU A 429 26.93 0.14 -9.42
CA GLU A 429 27.68 -0.75 -8.53
C GLU A 429 26.86 -1.18 -7.32
N CYS A 430 26.17 -0.22 -6.72
CA CYS A 430 25.35 -0.42 -5.54
C CYS A 430 23.94 0.15 -5.76
N LEU A 431 22.95 -0.69 -5.48
CA LEU A 431 21.56 -0.26 -5.40
C LEU A 431 21.34 0.43 -4.04
N HIS A 432 20.66 1.57 -4.07
CA HIS A 432 20.43 2.39 -2.87
C HIS A 432 18.99 2.24 -2.40
N PHE A 433 18.82 1.87 -1.13
CA PHE A 433 17.53 1.61 -0.50
C PHE A 433 17.32 2.54 0.70
N PRO A 434 16.11 3.10 0.88
CA PRO A 434 15.79 3.82 2.10
C PRO A 434 15.86 2.87 3.30
N THR A 435 16.71 3.16 4.27
CA THR A 435 17.02 2.24 5.37
C THR A 435 15.80 1.94 6.23
N TYR A 436 14.91 2.92 6.41
CA TYR A 436 13.68 2.75 7.18
C TYR A 436 12.63 1.84 6.52
N GLU A 437 12.84 1.46 5.26
CA GLU A 437 12.05 0.50 4.50
C GLU A 437 12.68 -0.91 4.52
N LEU A 438 13.82 -1.10 5.18
CA LEU A 438 14.49 -2.40 5.28
C LEU A 438 14.06 -3.14 6.56
N PRO A 439 14.14 -4.49 6.58
CA PRO A 439 13.91 -5.26 7.79
C PRO A 439 14.94 -4.93 8.89
N LEU A 440 14.54 -5.14 10.15
CA LEU A 440 15.43 -5.00 11.30
C LEU A 440 16.20 -6.30 11.50
N LYS A 441 17.44 -6.22 12.04
CA LYS A 441 18.23 -7.41 12.42
C LYS A 441 17.99 -7.87 13.86
N LEU A 442 17.19 -7.13 14.60
CA LEU A 442 16.86 -7.34 16.00
C LEU A 442 15.36 -7.32 16.22
N PRO A 443 14.87 -7.92 17.33
CA PRO A 443 13.49 -7.77 17.73
C PRO A 443 13.10 -6.30 17.73
N PRO A 444 11.95 -5.91 17.18
CA PRO A 444 11.59 -4.49 17.12
C PRO A 444 11.35 -3.91 18.50
N ARG A 445 11.48 -2.58 18.61
CA ARG A 445 10.93 -1.85 19.76
C ARG A 445 9.39 -2.01 19.78
N PRO A 446 8.74 -2.23 20.93
CA PRO A 446 7.30 -2.43 20.93
C PRO A 446 6.52 -1.14 20.65
N TRP A 447 5.41 -1.28 19.95
CA TRP A 447 4.30 -0.33 19.98
C TRP A 447 3.74 -0.25 21.39
N LEU A 448 3.74 0.95 21.94
CA LEU A 448 3.17 1.25 23.24
C LEU A 448 1.73 1.79 23.10
N ASP A 449 1.16 2.20 24.22
CA ASP A 449 -0.17 2.81 24.26
C ASP A 449 -0.31 3.95 23.23
N MET A 450 -1.50 4.06 22.62
CA MET A 450 -1.81 5.01 21.54
C MET A 450 -0.98 4.85 20.25
N GLY A 451 -0.22 3.75 20.12
CA GLY A 451 0.70 3.53 19.01
C GLY A 451 1.85 4.54 18.98
N HIS A 452 2.39 4.87 20.16
CA HIS A 452 3.62 5.64 20.32
C HIS A 452 4.88 4.78 20.19
N CYS A 453 6.05 5.44 20.14
CA CYS A 453 7.38 4.88 19.93
C CYS A 453 7.58 4.34 18.52
N GLY A 454 6.91 3.22 18.22
CA GLY A 454 7.13 2.48 16.98
C GLY A 454 8.42 1.66 16.98
N PRO A 455 8.61 0.85 15.93
CA PRO A 455 9.47 -0.32 15.99
C PRO A 455 10.96 -0.07 15.77
N ALA A 456 11.32 1.11 15.28
CA ALA A 456 12.71 1.53 15.15
C ALA A 456 13.25 2.09 16.47
N TYR A 457 14.57 1.97 16.66
CA TYR A 457 15.23 2.43 17.88
C TYR A 457 15.58 3.91 17.84
N THR A 458 15.86 4.47 16.66
CA THR A 458 16.40 5.82 16.49
C THR A 458 15.40 6.83 15.91
N TYR A 459 14.26 6.40 15.37
CA TYR A 459 13.24 7.28 14.80
C TYR A 459 11.82 6.75 15.01
N ALA A 460 10.83 7.63 15.01
CA ALA A 460 9.43 7.21 15.16
C ALA A 460 8.78 6.84 13.81
N GLN A 461 7.76 5.99 13.88
CA GLN A 461 6.94 5.61 12.74
C GLN A 461 5.45 5.76 13.08
N ASN A 462 4.62 5.94 12.05
CA ASN A 462 3.18 5.99 12.23
C ASN A 462 2.62 4.57 12.32
N VAL A 463 1.83 4.31 13.37
CA VAL A 463 1.15 3.03 13.54
C VAL A 463 0.07 2.82 12.47
N VAL A 464 -0.61 3.90 12.03
CA VAL A 464 -1.60 3.84 10.95
C VAL A 464 -1.01 4.37 9.65
N ARG A 465 -1.09 3.59 8.58
CA ARG A 465 -0.68 3.97 7.23
C ARG A 465 -1.46 5.19 6.72
N LYS A 466 -0.73 6.16 6.17
CA LYS A 466 -1.33 7.32 5.51
C LYS A 466 -1.95 6.92 4.18
N LEU A 467 -3.13 7.47 3.87
CA LEU A 467 -3.83 7.21 2.63
C LEU A 467 -3.53 8.34 1.63
N GLU A 468 -2.62 8.10 0.68
CA GLU A 468 -2.10 9.15 -0.22
C GLU A 468 -3.16 9.97 -0.97
N PRO A 469 -4.27 9.41 -1.49
CA PRO A 469 -5.30 10.20 -2.14
C PRO A 469 -6.06 11.17 -1.21
N TYR A 470 -5.91 11.01 0.10
CA TYR A 470 -6.60 11.78 1.14
C TYR A 470 -5.62 12.28 2.22
N PRO A 471 -4.61 13.09 1.84
CA PRO A 471 -3.55 13.52 2.75
C PRO A 471 -4.05 14.50 3.82
N ASP A 472 -5.23 15.06 3.61
CA ASP A 472 -5.82 16.12 4.45
C ASP A 472 -6.20 15.64 5.86
N MET A 473 -6.40 14.33 6.06
CA MET A 473 -6.75 13.75 7.36
C MET A 473 -5.71 12.68 7.74
N ASP A 474 -4.97 12.92 8.82
CA ASP A 474 -4.01 11.93 9.35
C ASP A 474 -4.74 10.84 10.16
N PRO A 475 -4.77 9.59 9.69
CA PRO A 475 -5.49 8.52 10.37
C PRO A 475 -4.91 8.20 11.76
N THR A 476 -3.59 8.37 11.96
CA THR A 476 -2.95 8.08 13.25
C THR A 476 -3.43 9.07 14.31
N GLU A 477 -3.47 10.35 13.99
CA GLU A 477 -4.00 11.37 14.90
C GLU A 477 -5.49 11.17 15.18
N MET A 478 -6.27 10.80 14.16
CA MET A 478 -7.70 10.51 14.34
C MET A 478 -7.95 9.33 15.27
N MET A 479 -7.11 8.30 15.20
CA MET A 479 -7.12 7.18 16.14
C MET A 479 -6.77 7.67 17.55
N ARG A 480 -5.64 8.37 17.73
CA ARG A 480 -5.18 8.86 19.04
C ARG A 480 -6.22 9.73 19.74
N LEU A 481 -6.82 10.68 19.02
CA LEU A 481 -7.88 11.55 19.57
C LEU A 481 -9.10 10.78 20.08
N ARG A 482 -9.39 9.58 19.55
CA ARG A 482 -10.55 8.75 19.92
C ARG A 482 -10.25 7.71 20.98
N VAL A 483 -9.01 7.22 21.02
CA VAL A 483 -8.57 6.38 22.14
C VAL A 483 -8.62 7.23 23.42
N GLY A 484 -8.21 8.51 23.34
CA GLY A 484 -8.21 9.45 24.47
C GLY A 484 -7.23 9.06 25.58
N ASP A 485 -7.19 9.84 26.67
CA ASP A 485 -6.35 9.53 27.85
C ASP A 485 -6.88 8.34 28.68
N ARG A 486 -7.88 7.62 28.17
CA ARG A 486 -8.39 6.38 28.78
C ARG A 486 -7.41 5.27 28.42
N HIS A 487 -6.41 5.08 29.26
CA HIS A 487 -5.45 3.98 29.22
C HIS A 487 -6.19 2.64 29.09
N SER A 488 -6.34 2.07 27.87
CA SER A 488 -6.53 0.62 27.61
C SER A 488 -7.26 0.24 26.30
N ARG A 489 -8.02 1.13 25.64
CA ARG A 489 -8.99 0.70 24.60
C ARG A 489 -8.42 -0.08 23.40
N ALA A 490 -7.20 0.17 22.95
CA ALA A 490 -6.63 -0.50 21.77
C ALA A 490 -5.38 -1.34 22.07
N ARG A 491 -5.06 -1.60 23.35
CA ARG A 491 -3.88 -2.36 23.77
C ARG A 491 -3.75 -3.74 23.08
N PRO A 492 -4.82 -4.55 22.94
CA PRO A 492 -4.72 -5.84 22.25
C PRO A 492 -4.23 -5.73 20.81
N VAL A 493 -4.56 -4.62 20.13
CA VAL A 493 -4.11 -4.38 18.75
C VAL A 493 -2.61 -4.11 18.73
N PHE A 494 -2.09 -3.29 19.65
CA PHE A 494 -0.65 -3.01 19.72
C PHE A 494 0.14 -4.24 20.13
N ASP A 495 -0.37 -5.04 21.07
CA ASP A 495 0.28 -6.29 21.47
C ASP A 495 0.29 -7.32 20.33
N ALA A 496 -0.81 -7.46 19.58
CA ALA A 496 -0.81 -8.30 18.37
C ALA A 496 0.21 -7.82 17.32
N LEU A 497 0.37 -6.50 17.12
CA LEU A 497 1.39 -5.96 16.20
C LEU A 497 2.81 -6.23 16.69
N ASN A 498 3.03 -6.14 18.00
CA ASN A 498 4.32 -6.46 18.62
C ASN A 498 4.69 -7.92 18.39
N LEU A 499 3.72 -8.84 18.57
CA LEU A 499 3.92 -10.27 18.30
C LEU A 499 4.24 -10.54 16.83
N LEU A 500 3.47 -9.98 15.90
CA LEU A 500 3.71 -10.15 14.46
C LEU A 500 5.08 -9.58 14.03
N GLY A 501 5.51 -8.47 14.64
CA GLY A 501 6.81 -7.85 14.39
C GLY A 501 7.98 -8.61 15.02
N ALA A 502 7.75 -9.29 16.13
CA ALA A 502 8.74 -10.06 16.88
C ALA A 502 9.06 -11.43 16.27
N THR A 503 8.23 -11.93 15.36
CA THR A 503 8.50 -13.20 14.66
C THR A 503 9.81 -13.10 13.85
N PRO A 504 10.82 -13.94 14.15
CA PRO A 504 12.11 -13.89 13.48
C PRO A 504 12.12 -14.73 12.19
N TRP A 505 12.74 -14.20 11.14
CA TRP A 505 12.81 -14.78 9.80
C TRP A 505 14.25 -14.94 9.31
N ILE A 506 14.46 -15.85 8.37
CA ILE A 506 15.72 -16.03 7.65
C ILE A 506 15.46 -16.18 6.16
N ILE A 507 16.47 -15.86 5.36
CA ILE A 507 16.46 -16.12 3.91
C ILE A 507 16.78 -17.58 3.66
N ASN A 508 15.94 -18.26 2.89
CA ASN A 508 16.20 -19.59 2.37
C ASN A 508 17.29 -19.53 1.29
N LYS A 509 18.53 -19.87 1.69
CA LYS A 509 19.72 -19.78 0.84
C LYS A 509 19.67 -20.67 -0.39
N GLU A 510 19.09 -21.86 -0.28
CA GLU A 510 18.94 -22.79 -1.40
C GLU A 510 17.97 -22.21 -2.44
N MET A 511 16.84 -21.68 -1.99
CA MET A 511 15.88 -20.99 -2.87
C MET A 511 16.47 -19.73 -3.50
N LEU A 512 17.23 -18.94 -2.75
CA LEU A 512 17.95 -17.78 -3.30
C LEU A 512 18.91 -18.21 -4.42
N CYS A 513 19.59 -19.36 -4.28
CA CYS A 513 20.45 -19.90 -5.33
C CYS A 513 19.66 -20.26 -6.60
N HIS A 514 18.53 -20.97 -6.46
CA HIS A 514 17.67 -21.32 -7.59
C HIS A 514 17.07 -20.08 -8.29
N MET A 515 16.63 -19.09 -7.51
CA MET A 515 16.10 -17.84 -8.06
C MET A 515 17.18 -17.02 -8.79
N ARG A 516 18.41 -16.99 -8.27
CA ARG A 516 19.54 -16.37 -8.97
C ARG A 516 19.84 -17.07 -10.30
N ARG A 517 19.77 -18.40 -10.35
CA ARG A 517 19.88 -19.15 -11.61
C ARG A 517 18.80 -18.77 -12.61
N THR A 518 17.54 -18.58 -12.18
CA THR A 518 16.48 -18.09 -13.08
C THR A 518 16.66 -16.64 -13.52
N LEU A 519 17.24 -15.78 -12.67
CA LEU A 519 17.65 -14.44 -13.08
C LEU A 519 18.76 -14.50 -14.14
N GLU A 520 19.69 -15.44 -14.07
CA GLU A 520 20.69 -15.62 -15.13
C GLU A 520 20.06 -16.05 -16.46
N MET A 521 19.05 -16.93 -16.40
CA MET A 521 18.27 -17.37 -17.56
C MET A 521 17.46 -16.24 -18.20
N SER A 522 17.08 -15.20 -17.45
CA SER A 522 16.27 -14.09 -17.97
C SER A 522 16.96 -13.31 -19.10
N TYR A 523 18.29 -13.38 -19.16
CA TYR A 523 19.11 -12.70 -20.17
C TYR A 523 19.15 -13.45 -21.51
N ASP A 524 18.61 -14.68 -21.59
CA ASP A 524 18.48 -15.45 -22.82
C ASP A 524 17.00 -15.60 -23.19
N GLY A 525 16.60 -14.98 -24.30
CA GLY A 525 15.22 -14.99 -24.78
C GLY A 525 14.66 -16.41 -25.05
N ARG A 526 15.52 -17.43 -25.24
CA ARG A 526 15.09 -18.82 -25.44
C ARG A 526 14.39 -19.43 -24.23
N HIS A 527 14.61 -18.88 -23.03
CA HIS A 527 14.00 -19.37 -21.80
C HIS A 527 12.66 -18.70 -21.48
N ARG A 528 12.13 -17.83 -22.33
CA ARG A 528 10.90 -17.06 -22.09
C ARG A 528 9.71 -17.93 -21.67
N GLU A 529 9.45 -19.01 -22.41
CA GLU A 529 8.34 -19.92 -22.11
C GLU A 529 8.55 -20.71 -20.81
N TYR A 530 9.80 -20.99 -20.44
CA TYR A 530 10.11 -21.64 -19.17
C TYR A 530 9.95 -20.70 -17.98
N LEU A 531 10.31 -19.42 -18.12
CA LEU A 531 10.29 -18.44 -17.03
C LEU A 531 8.88 -17.87 -16.77
N ARG A 532 8.01 -17.92 -17.77
CA ARG A 532 6.66 -17.35 -17.72
C ARG A 532 5.81 -17.90 -16.56
N PRO A 533 5.71 -19.21 -16.30
CA PRO A 533 4.94 -19.73 -15.15
C PRO A 533 5.56 -19.34 -13.80
N LEU A 534 6.88 -19.10 -13.75
CA LEU A 534 7.60 -18.69 -12.54
C LEU A 534 7.47 -17.19 -12.22
N ALA A 535 6.72 -16.45 -13.04
CA ALA A 535 6.62 -14.99 -13.00
C ALA A 535 7.98 -14.27 -13.05
N VAL A 536 9.00 -14.91 -13.63
CA VAL A 536 10.34 -14.31 -13.80
C VAL A 536 10.37 -13.52 -15.11
N PRO A 537 10.58 -12.20 -15.08
CA PRO A 537 10.62 -11.36 -16.27
C PRO A 537 11.88 -11.63 -17.08
N VAL A 538 11.76 -11.55 -18.42
CA VAL A 538 12.92 -11.59 -19.32
C VAL A 538 13.61 -10.23 -19.40
N HIS A 539 14.92 -10.22 -19.61
CA HIS A 539 15.69 -8.97 -19.66
C HIS A 539 15.27 -8.10 -20.85
N PRO A 540 15.11 -6.77 -20.72
CA PRO A 540 14.66 -5.89 -21.81
C PRO A 540 15.57 -5.90 -23.06
N ALA A 541 16.83 -6.32 -22.92
CA ALA A 541 17.75 -6.48 -24.05
C ALA A 541 17.42 -7.69 -24.96
N THR A 542 16.60 -8.66 -24.51
CA THR A 542 16.19 -9.80 -25.36
C THR A 542 15.10 -9.42 -26.37
N PHE A 543 14.54 -8.22 -26.26
CA PHE A 543 13.54 -7.70 -27.18
C PHE A 543 14.19 -7.07 -28.39
N ASP A 544 13.92 -7.64 -29.57
CA ASP A 544 14.17 -6.97 -30.84
C ASP A 544 12.98 -6.06 -31.17
N VAL A 545 13.12 -4.77 -30.90
CA VAL A 545 12.10 -3.77 -31.25
C VAL A 545 12.42 -3.23 -32.64
N PRO A 546 11.61 -3.56 -33.68
CA PRO A 546 11.83 -3.00 -35.00
C PRO A 546 11.61 -1.48 -34.93
N TYR A 547 12.64 -0.71 -35.32
CA TYR A 547 12.76 0.76 -35.42
C TYR A 547 11.79 1.64 -34.60
N LYS A 548 12.31 2.63 -33.85
CA LYS A 548 11.43 3.67 -33.29
C LYS A 548 10.60 4.30 -34.42
N PRO A 549 9.31 4.60 -34.25
CA PRO A 549 8.46 5.18 -35.30
C PRO A 549 9.09 6.39 -36.01
N LYS A 550 9.79 7.23 -35.24
CA LYS A 550 10.55 8.37 -35.73
C LYS A 550 11.77 7.99 -36.58
N ASP A 551 12.47 6.92 -36.21
CA ASP A 551 13.62 6.42 -36.97
C ASP A 551 13.18 5.74 -38.28
N ALA A 552 11.99 5.10 -38.29
CA ALA A 552 11.38 4.56 -39.50
C ALA A 552 10.98 5.68 -40.50
N TRP A 553 10.44 6.79 -39.99
CA TRP A 553 10.20 8.00 -40.77
C TRP A 553 11.49 8.64 -41.31
N GLU A 554 12.48 8.87 -40.44
CA GLU A 554 13.78 9.46 -40.81
C GLU A 554 14.57 8.60 -41.82
N ARG A 555 14.30 7.29 -41.88
CA ARG A 555 14.89 6.36 -42.86
C ARG A 555 14.06 6.19 -44.14
N GLY A 556 12.96 6.94 -44.31
CA GLY A 556 12.12 6.88 -45.50
C GLY A 556 11.29 5.60 -45.64
N VAL A 557 11.06 4.88 -44.54
CA VAL A 557 10.29 3.62 -44.50
C VAL A 557 8.78 3.89 -44.39
N LEU A 558 8.39 5.08 -43.93
CA LEU A 558 7.00 5.55 -43.82
C LEU A 558 6.76 6.69 -44.83
N THR A 559 5.62 6.69 -45.52
CA THR A 559 5.20 7.76 -46.45
C THR A 559 4.64 8.96 -45.69
N GLU A 560 4.66 10.15 -46.32
CA GLU A 560 4.20 11.41 -45.71
C GLU A 560 2.74 11.36 -45.27
N ALA A 561 1.86 10.73 -46.06
CA ALA A 561 0.47 10.47 -45.68
C ALA A 561 0.33 9.51 -44.47
N ALA A 562 1.17 8.48 -44.37
CA ALA A 562 1.16 7.56 -43.24
C ALA A 562 1.67 8.21 -41.96
N TRP A 563 2.67 9.09 -42.07
CA TRP A 563 3.20 9.87 -40.95
C TRP A 563 2.24 10.98 -40.51
N ASP A 564 1.60 11.68 -41.43
CA ASP A 564 0.57 12.67 -41.12
C ASP A 564 -0.65 12.03 -40.48
N GLY A 565 -1.10 10.85 -40.92
CA GLY A 565 -2.17 10.10 -40.25
C GLY A 565 -1.82 9.61 -38.83
N VAL A 566 -0.55 9.38 -38.54
CA VAL A 566 -0.04 9.02 -37.19
C VAL A 566 0.11 10.26 -36.30
N ILE A 567 0.59 11.36 -36.88
CA ILE A 567 0.72 12.66 -36.22
C ILE A 567 -0.65 13.28 -35.94
N VAL A 568 -1.66 13.06 -36.77
CA VAL A 568 -3.02 13.61 -36.55
C VAL A 568 -3.68 13.01 -35.31
N ASP A 569 -3.43 11.73 -34.99
CA ASP A 569 -3.91 11.10 -33.75
C ASP A 569 -3.09 11.54 -32.52
N GLU A 570 -1.75 11.62 -32.61
CA GLU A 570 -0.92 12.16 -31.51
C GLU A 570 -1.18 13.66 -31.26
N ARG A 571 -1.44 14.43 -32.31
CA ARG A 571 -1.85 15.84 -32.21
C ARG A 571 -3.31 16.00 -31.82
N ALA A 572 -4.18 15.00 -31.96
CA ALA A 572 -5.53 15.05 -31.41
C ALA A 572 -5.46 14.96 -29.88
N ASP A 573 -4.69 14.02 -29.34
CA ASP A 573 -4.42 13.90 -27.89
C ASP A 573 -3.59 15.08 -27.35
N GLU A 574 -2.57 15.56 -28.08
CA GLU A 574 -1.82 16.77 -27.69
C GLU A 574 -2.62 18.06 -27.86
N ARG A 575 -3.52 18.18 -28.85
CA ARG A 575 -4.41 19.36 -28.98
C ARG A 575 -5.47 19.33 -27.91
N GLN A 576 -6.04 18.18 -27.56
CA GLN A 576 -7.03 18.07 -26.48
C GLN A 576 -6.37 18.37 -25.13
N ASN A 577 -5.16 17.85 -24.88
CA ASN A 577 -4.38 18.20 -23.70
C ASN A 577 -3.85 19.64 -23.70
N ARG A 578 -3.36 20.18 -24.83
CA ARG A 578 -2.94 21.59 -24.92
C ARG A 578 -4.11 22.56 -24.84
N GLN A 579 -5.26 22.23 -25.41
CA GLN A 579 -6.45 23.07 -25.35
C GLN A 579 -6.99 23.09 -23.92
N MET A 580 -7.03 21.93 -23.24
CA MET A 580 -7.41 21.83 -21.83
C MET A 580 -6.40 22.56 -20.93
N VAL A 581 -5.10 22.42 -21.17
CA VAL A 581 -4.03 23.16 -20.45
C VAL A 581 -4.09 24.66 -20.76
N LEU A 582 -4.39 25.08 -21.99
CA LEU A 582 -4.52 26.49 -22.37
C LEU A 582 -5.82 27.12 -21.85
N GLU A 583 -6.88 26.35 -21.67
CA GLU A 583 -8.11 26.79 -21.00
C GLU A 583 -7.90 26.91 -19.49
N LEU A 584 -7.18 25.96 -18.87
CA LEU A 584 -6.81 26.03 -17.44
C LEU A 584 -5.78 27.14 -17.16
N LEU A 585 -4.86 27.42 -18.08
CA LEU A 585 -3.89 28.52 -17.97
C LEU A 585 -4.53 29.90 -18.15
N LYS A 586 -5.67 29.99 -18.85
CA LYS A 586 -6.46 31.24 -18.96
C LYS A 586 -7.22 31.58 -17.67
N GLU A 587 -7.47 30.59 -16.81
CA GLU A 587 -8.10 30.79 -15.50
C GLU A 587 -7.08 31.01 -14.36
N SER A 588 -5.77 30.93 -14.65
CA SER A 588 -4.71 31.17 -13.68
C SER A 588 -4.45 32.67 -13.47
N PRO A 589 -4.55 33.21 -12.23
CA PRO A 589 -4.35 34.63 -11.93
C PRO A 589 -2.90 35.12 -12.14
N PHE A 590 -1.94 34.25 -12.44
CA PHE A 590 -0.53 34.61 -12.66
C PHE A 590 -0.15 34.85 -14.14
N TRP A 591 -1.04 34.60 -15.10
CA TRP A 591 -0.72 34.74 -16.54
C TRP A 591 -0.85 36.18 -17.07
N ASN A 592 -1.33 37.11 -16.25
CA ASN A 592 -1.48 38.53 -16.59
C ASN A 592 -0.21 39.34 -16.26
N SER A 593 0.91 39.02 -16.90
CA SER A 593 2.01 39.98 -17.07
C SER A 593 2.36 40.07 -18.55
N GLY A 594 1.78 41.08 -19.21
CA GLY A 594 1.82 41.24 -20.65
C GLY A 594 3.21 41.57 -21.19
N LYS A 595 3.92 40.59 -21.75
CA LYS A 595 5.07 40.82 -22.66
C LYS A 595 5.14 39.88 -23.87
N TRP A 596 4.22 38.93 -24.05
CA TRP A 596 4.30 37.91 -25.12
C TRP A 596 3.29 38.05 -26.28
N ARG A 597 2.64 39.22 -26.44
CA ARG A 597 1.54 39.41 -27.41
C ARG A 597 1.91 39.97 -28.79
N ARG A 598 3.19 40.11 -29.17
CA ARG A 598 3.58 40.87 -30.38
C ARG A 598 4.23 40.11 -31.55
N LYS A 599 4.28 38.77 -31.57
CA LYS A 599 4.84 38.02 -32.73
C LYS A 599 3.89 37.05 -33.46
N ARG A 600 2.59 37.02 -33.14
CA ARG A 600 1.64 36.05 -33.73
C ARG A 600 0.55 36.64 -34.62
N LYS A 601 0.81 37.78 -35.27
CA LYS A 601 -0.15 38.47 -36.17
C LYS A 601 0.22 38.44 -37.67
N LYS A 602 1.10 37.53 -38.09
CA LYS A 602 1.52 37.41 -39.51
C LYS A 602 1.64 35.94 -39.94
N LYS A 603 0.49 35.26 -40.04
CA LYS A 603 0.22 34.02 -40.81
C LYS A 603 -1.17 33.53 -40.40
N LYS A 604 -2.19 34.25 -40.87
CA LYS A 604 -3.59 33.84 -40.79
C LYS A 604 -4.31 34.46 -41.99
N SER A 605 -3.98 33.93 -43.15
CA SER A 605 -4.65 34.12 -44.43
C SER A 605 -4.26 32.89 -45.24
N GLU A 606 -5.26 32.25 -45.85
CA GLU A 606 -5.20 30.96 -46.56
C GLU A 606 -5.38 29.74 -45.65
N GLU A 607 -6.66 29.39 -45.44
CA GLU A 607 -7.21 28.05 -45.72
C GLU A 607 -8.66 28.02 -45.23
N ASN A 608 -9.60 28.04 -46.18
CA ASN A 608 -11.03 27.73 -46.03
C ASN A 608 -11.54 27.33 -47.43
N ALA A 609 -11.99 26.07 -47.55
CA ALA A 609 -12.82 25.42 -48.58
C ALA A 609 -12.38 23.93 -48.60
N ASP A 610 -13.21 22.89 -48.57
CA ASP A 610 -14.65 22.73 -48.68
C ASP A 610 -15.08 21.42 -47.99
N GLU A 611 -16.38 21.31 -47.76
CA GLU A 611 -17.13 20.27 -47.05
C GLU A 611 -17.69 19.18 -48.01
N GLN A 612 -18.04 18.00 -47.45
CA GLN A 612 -19.06 17.02 -47.92
C GLN A 612 -18.67 16.12 -49.13
N THR A 613 -18.96 14.80 -49.25
CA THR A 613 -20.10 13.95 -48.82
C THR A 613 -19.85 12.44 -49.12
N THR A 614 -20.63 11.56 -48.45
CA THR A 614 -21.24 10.25 -48.91
C THR A 614 -20.50 8.87 -48.95
N THR A 615 -21.04 7.96 -48.10
CA THR A 615 -21.54 6.55 -48.30
C THR A 615 -20.63 5.32 -48.49
N GLU A 616 -20.78 4.40 -47.52
CA GLU A 616 -20.91 2.91 -47.53
C GLU A 616 -20.21 2.02 -48.58
N ARG A 617 -19.42 1.02 -48.09
CA ARG A 617 -19.58 -0.43 -48.39
C ARG A 617 -18.56 -1.34 -47.66
N GLY A 618 -19.11 -2.29 -46.90
CA GLY A 618 -18.71 -3.71 -46.79
C GLY A 618 -17.27 -4.09 -46.38
N GLU A 619 -17.05 -4.38 -45.09
CA GLU A 619 -15.93 -5.22 -44.64
C GLU A 619 -16.42 -6.63 -44.32
N THR A 620 -15.85 -7.62 -45.03
CA THR A 620 -16.00 -9.05 -44.74
C THR A 620 -14.67 -9.62 -44.23
N ASN A 621 -14.78 -10.44 -43.19
CA ASN A 621 -13.88 -11.51 -42.75
C ASN A 621 -12.50 -11.15 -42.15
N LEU A 622 -12.46 -11.23 -40.81
CA LEU A 622 -11.35 -11.79 -40.04
C LEU A 622 -11.10 -13.25 -40.43
N LEU A 623 -9.84 -13.70 -40.42
CA LEU A 623 -9.41 -14.89 -39.67
C LEU A 623 -7.88 -15.12 -39.71
N SER A 624 -7.39 -15.64 -38.57
CA SER A 624 -6.11 -16.34 -38.30
C SER A 624 -4.84 -15.52 -38.07
N LEU A 625 -4.31 -15.63 -36.84
CA LEU A 625 -2.89 -15.42 -36.51
C LEU A 625 -2.16 -16.75 -36.77
N PRO A 626 -1.14 -16.81 -37.65
CA PRO A 626 -0.28 -17.97 -37.75
C PRO A 626 0.90 -17.90 -36.78
N ALA A 627 1.45 -19.09 -36.51
CA ALA A 627 2.48 -19.44 -35.55
C ALA A 627 3.86 -18.79 -35.78
N GLU A 628 4.68 -18.88 -34.74
CA GLU A 628 6.08 -18.47 -34.66
C GLU A 628 6.93 -19.07 -35.79
N GLY A 629 7.71 -18.23 -36.47
CA GLY A 629 8.70 -18.65 -37.47
C GLY A 629 8.76 -17.85 -38.78
N ALA A 630 8.08 -16.72 -38.94
CA ALA A 630 8.17 -15.92 -40.16
C ALA A 630 9.30 -14.88 -40.07
N GLU A 631 10.19 -14.88 -41.07
CA GLU A 631 11.11 -13.77 -41.36
C GLU A 631 10.36 -12.44 -41.29
N LEU A 632 10.93 -11.42 -40.63
CA LEU A 632 10.40 -10.06 -40.64
C LEU A 632 10.26 -9.58 -42.09
N GLU A 633 9.04 -9.60 -42.63
CA GLU A 633 8.72 -9.00 -43.93
C GLU A 633 9.15 -7.53 -43.91
N ARG A 634 10.17 -7.20 -44.72
CA ARG A 634 10.46 -5.81 -45.08
C ARG A 634 9.25 -5.27 -45.84
N LEU A 635 8.81 -4.06 -45.49
CA LEU A 635 7.68 -3.39 -46.14
C LEU A 635 7.80 -3.46 -47.68
N PRO A 636 6.74 -3.88 -48.41
CA PRO A 636 6.74 -3.88 -49.87
C PRO A 636 6.97 -2.47 -50.42
N PRO A 637 7.77 -2.27 -51.49
CA PRO A 637 8.13 -0.93 -51.99
C PRO A 637 7.00 -0.12 -52.65
N SER A 638 5.76 -0.60 -52.73
CA SER A 638 4.69 0.15 -53.40
C SER A 638 3.31 -0.36 -53.01
N LEU A 639 2.65 0.32 -52.07
CA LEU A 639 1.23 0.12 -51.77
C LEU A 639 0.55 1.50 -51.70
N THR A 640 -0.54 1.65 -52.45
CA THR A 640 -1.34 2.87 -52.56
C THR A 640 -1.97 3.30 -51.22
N ASP A 641 -2.34 4.58 -51.16
CA ASP A 641 -2.45 5.43 -49.96
C ASP A 641 -3.25 4.85 -48.77
N ASP A 642 -4.34 4.11 -49.00
CA ASP A 642 -5.18 3.55 -47.91
C ASP A 642 -4.70 2.19 -47.38
N GLN A 643 -4.21 1.29 -48.25
CA GLN A 643 -3.67 0.00 -47.82
C GLN A 643 -2.31 0.16 -47.14
N GLY A 644 -1.48 1.09 -47.64
CA GLY A 644 -0.23 1.49 -47.01
C GLY A 644 -0.45 2.06 -45.61
N TYR A 645 -1.47 2.90 -45.42
CA TYR A 645 -1.85 3.44 -44.11
C TYR A 645 -2.30 2.35 -43.13
N LEU A 646 -3.18 1.42 -43.55
CA LEU A 646 -3.65 0.34 -42.67
C LEU A 646 -2.51 -0.62 -42.27
N ILE A 647 -1.59 -0.92 -43.19
CA ILE A 647 -0.40 -1.74 -42.92
C ILE A 647 0.56 -0.99 -41.99
N ALA A 648 0.84 0.30 -42.23
CA ALA A 648 1.66 1.14 -41.35
C ALA A 648 1.04 1.26 -39.95
N ARG A 649 -0.29 1.43 -39.84
CA ARG A 649 -1.00 1.47 -38.56
C ARG A 649 -0.94 0.13 -37.84
N ARG A 650 -1.12 -1.01 -38.54
CA ARG A 650 -0.95 -2.35 -37.96
C ARG A 650 0.49 -2.58 -37.50
N PHE A 651 1.47 -2.17 -38.29
CA PHE A 651 2.89 -2.24 -37.95
C PHE A 651 3.22 -1.39 -36.72
N LEU A 652 2.80 -0.13 -36.68
CA LEU A 652 3.01 0.76 -35.53
C LEU A 652 2.30 0.25 -34.27
N LYS A 653 1.08 -0.30 -34.40
CA LYS A 653 0.41 -0.98 -33.28
C LYS A 653 1.23 -2.16 -32.76
N LYS A 654 1.80 -2.98 -33.64
CA LYS A 654 2.69 -4.09 -33.26
C LYS A 654 3.98 -3.57 -32.60
N VAL A 655 4.67 -2.59 -33.18
CA VAL A 655 5.87 -1.97 -32.62
C VAL A 655 5.60 -1.38 -31.24
N ASN A 656 4.52 -0.61 -31.09
CA ASN A 656 4.13 -0.01 -29.81
C ASN A 656 3.77 -1.08 -28.77
N ALA A 657 3.15 -2.19 -29.18
CA ALA A 657 2.87 -3.30 -28.28
C ALA A 657 4.15 -3.99 -27.78
N ILE A 658 5.12 -4.23 -28.66
CA ILE A 658 6.43 -4.79 -28.31
C ILE A 658 7.20 -3.83 -27.40
N PHE A 659 7.19 -2.52 -27.71
CA PHE A 659 7.85 -1.51 -26.88
C PHE A 659 7.22 -1.43 -25.49
N ARG A 660 5.89 -1.49 -25.39
CA ARG A 660 5.18 -1.52 -24.11
C ARG A 660 5.55 -2.76 -23.30
N ASP A 661 5.57 -3.94 -23.93
CA ASP A 661 6.00 -5.19 -23.28
C ASP A 661 7.45 -5.09 -22.78
N LYS A 662 8.36 -4.54 -23.59
CA LYS A 662 9.75 -4.28 -23.19
C LYS A 662 9.84 -3.37 -21.94
N CYS A 663 9.07 -2.29 -21.88
CA CYS A 663 9.05 -1.39 -20.73
C CYS A 663 8.47 -2.05 -19.47
N GLU A 664 7.43 -2.87 -19.64
CA GLU A 664 6.82 -3.65 -18.56
C GLU A 664 7.81 -4.69 -18.01
N GLN A 665 8.45 -5.46 -18.89
CA GLN A 665 9.49 -6.41 -18.51
C GLN A 665 10.69 -5.73 -17.83
N ASN A 666 11.13 -4.56 -18.30
CA ASN A 666 12.19 -3.80 -17.63
C ASN A 666 11.81 -3.45 -16.18
N SER A 667 10.57 -3.00 -15.97
CA SER A 667 10.07 -2.64 -14.63
C SER A 667 10.03 -3.86 -13.70
N LEU A 668 9.53 -4.98 -14.20
CA LEU A 668 9.49 -6.25 -13.47
C LEU A 668 10.92 -6.79 -13.21
N HIS A 669 11.82 -6.65 -14.18
CA HIS A 669 13.21 -7.10 -14.06
C HIS A 669 13.96 -6.30 -12.99
N CYS A 670 13.86 -4.97 -12.98
CA CYS A 670 14.38 -4.13 -11.90
C CYS A 670 13.80 -4.55 -10.55
N TRP A 671 12.48 -4.77 -10.48
CA TRP A 671 11.77 -5.22 -9.28
C TRP A 671 12.32 -6.56 -8.74
N LEU A 672 12.67 -7.50 -9.62
CA LEU A 672 13.26 -8.79 -9.27
C LEU A 672 14.70 -8.63 -8.76
N VAL A 673 15.52 -7.85 -9.47
CA VAL A 673 16.92 -7.58 -9.11
C VAL A 673 17.03 -6.94 -7.74
N TYR A 674 16.14 -5.99 -7.43
CA TYR A 674 16.05 -5.34 -6.12
C TYR A 674 15.87 -6.35 -4.99
N ARG A 675 14.91 -7.27 -5.14
CA ARG A 675 14.60 -8.33 -4.15
C ARG A 675 15.75 -9.29 -3.97
N LEU A 676 16.28 -9.85 -5.06
CA LEU A 676 17.36 -10.83 -4.95
C LEU A 676 18.64 -10.21 -4.40
N THR A 677 18.91 -8.94 -4.71
CA THR A 677 20.03 -8.18 -4.15
C THR A 677 19.89 -7.97 -2.64
N LEU A 678 18.71 -7.55 -2.17
CA LEU A 678 18.43 -7.44 -0.74
C LEU A 678 18.46 -8.80 -0.03
N ALA A 679 17.87 -9.84 -0.62
CA ALA A 679 17.86 -11.18 -0.06
C ALA A 679 19.28 -11.73 0.11
N GLN A 680 20.17 -11.46 -0.85
CA GLN A 680 21.58 -11.81 -0.75
C GLN A 680 22.33 -11.01 0.32
N HIS A 681 22.03 -9.73 0.48
CA HIS A 681 22.60 -8.88 1.53
C HIS A 681 22.26 -9.41 2.93
N PHE A 682 21.01 -9.85 3.10
CA PHE A 682 20.49 -10.37 4.36
C PHE A 682 20.60 -11.90 4.51
N ALA A 683 21.28 -12.59 3.59
CA ALA A 683 21.29 -14.06 3.55
C ALA A 683 21.84 -14.74 4.82
N ASN A 684 22.65 -14.02 5.61
CA ASN A 684 23.25 -14.52 6.85
C ASN A 684 22.72 -13.78 8.10
N SER A 685 21.61 -13.06 7.98
CA SER A 685 21.02 -12.30 9.08
C SER A 685 19.66 -12.89 9.46
N VAL A 686 19.34 -12.82 10.75
CA VAL A 686 17.97 -12.95 11.22
C VAL A 686 17.26 -11.62 10.98
N LEU A 687 16.04 -11.69 10.47
CA LEU A 687 15.25 -10.56 10.04
C LEU A 687 13.95 -10.47 10.83
N TYR A 688 13.60 -9.26 11.21
CA TYR A 688 12.34 -8.94 11.86
C TYR A 688 11.58 -7.95 10.98
N PHE A 689 10.30 -8.25 10.74
CA PHE A 689 9.44 -7.42 9.90
C PHE A 689 8.44 -6.69 10.79
N PRO A 690 8.77 -5.48 11.27
CA PRO A 690 7.83 -4.72 12.07
C PRO A 690 6.57 -4.40 11.28
N HIS A 691 5.42 -4.47 11.96
CA HIS A 691 4.11 -4.25 11.35
C HIS A 691 3.53 -2.88 11.72
N ASN A 692 2.80 -2.29 10.78
CA ASN A 692 1.87 -1.19 10.99
C ASN A 692 0.46 -1.63 10.54
N ILE A 693 -0.56 -0.82 10.78
CA ILE A 693 -1.94 -1.10 10.38
C ILE A 693 -2.42 -0.12 9.31
N ASP A 694 -3.37 -0.53 8.47
CA ASP A 694 -4.21 0.43 7.77
C ASP A 694 -5.27 1.03 8.72
N PHE A 695 -6.02 2.04 8.25
CA PHE A 695 -7.04 2.71 9.08
C PHE A 695 -8.17 1.77 9.54
N ARG A 696 -8.28 0.55 8.99
CA ARG A 696 -9.30 -0.46 9.30
C ARG A 696 -8.77 -1.50 10.30
N GLY A 697 -7.48 -1.47 10.60
CA GLY A 697 -6.80 -2.39 11.52
C GLY A 697 -5.94 -3.45 10.84
N ARG A 698 -6.03 -3.66 9.51
CA ARG A 698 -5.28 -4.75 8.85
C ARG A 698 -3.78 -4.51 8.99
N ALA A 699 -3.06 -5.50 9.50
CA ALA A 699 -1.61 -5.43 9.70
C ALA A 699 -0.84 -5.61 8.39
N TYR A 700 0.26 -4.88 8.25
CA TYR A 700 1.18 -4.94 7.12
C TYR A 700 2.64 -4.75 7.58
N PRO A 701 3.61 -5.51 7.06
CA PRO A 701 5.02 -5.21 7.23
C PRO A 701 5.37 -3.83 6.70
N ILE A 702 6.26 -3.13 7.39
CA ILE A 702 6.73 -1.80 6.99
C ILE A 702 7.68 -1.90 5.80
N SER A 703 8.48 -2.96 5.73
CA SER A 703 9.38 -3.20 4.58
C SER A 703 8.59 -3.57 3.33
N PRO A 704 8.66 -2.80 2.22
CA PRO A 704 7.87 -3.05 1.02
C PRO A 704 8.52 -4.03 0.03
N GLN A 705 9.85 -4.17 0.05
CA GLN A 705 10.57 -4.95 -0.97
C GLN A 705 10.60 -6.44 -0.65
N ILE A 706 11.07 -6.80 0.55
CA ILE A 706 11.12 -8.17 1.05
C ILE A 706 10.23 -8.24 2.29
N ASN A 707 9.23 -9.09 2.26
CA ASN A 707 8.37 -9.43 3.38
C ASN A 707 7.51 -10.64 3.00
N HIS A 708 6.96 -11.34 4.00
CA HIS A 708 6.14 -12.54 3.81
C HIS A 708 4.75 -12.27 3.21
N MET A 709 4.28 -11.01 3.19
CA MET A 709 3.02 -10.64 2.52
C MET A 709 3.19 -10.37 1.01
N GLY A 710 4.41 -10.49 0.50
CA GLY A 710 4.72 -10.37 -0.93
C GLY A 710 4.09 -11.49 -1.77
N ASP A 711 4.53 -11.53 -3.03
CA ASP A 711 4.18 -12.56 -4.00
C ASP A 711 4.92 -13.88 -3.72
N ASP A 712 4.61 -14.92 -4.51
CA ASP A 712 5.17 -16.27 -4.38
C ASP A 712 6.70 -16.29 -4.24
N LEU A 713 7.40 -15.45 -4.99
CA LEU A 713 8.86 -15.31 -4.92
C LEU A 713 9.32 -14.90 -3.52
N ASN A 714 8.71 -13.86 -2.93
CA ASN A 714 9.04 -13.42 -1.58
C ASN A 714 8.71 -14.48 -0.52
N ARG A 715 7.58 -15.20 -0.69
CA ARG A 715 7.16 -16.25 0.26
C ARG A 715 8.07 -17.46 0.20
N GLY A 716 8.48 -17.91 -0.98
CA GLY A 716 9.44 -19.01 -1.16
C GLY A 716 10.86 -18.67 -0.65
N LEU A 717 11.21 -17.37 -0.58
CA LEU A 717 12.49 -16.90 -0.04
C LEU A 717 12.58 -16.91 1.48
N LEU A 718 11.47 -16.89 2.21
CA LEU A 718 11.46 -16.67 3.65
C LEU A 718 11.10 -17.95 4.41
N LYS A 719 11.82 -18.20 5.51
CA LYS A 719 11.52 -19.25 6.50
C LYS A 719 11.59 -18.67 7.92
N PHE A 720 10.98 -19.33 8.90
CA PHE A 720 11.14 -18.93 10.30
C PHE A 720 12.59 -19.15 10.75
N ALA A 721 13.14 -18.19 11.48
CA ALA A 721 14.48 -18.32 12.04
C ALA A 721 14.51 -19.33 13.19
N ALA A 722 13.52 -19.27 14.09
CA ALA A 722 13.29 -20.28 15.11
C ALA A 722 12.65 -21.51 14.45
N GLY A 723 13.31 -22.66 14.53
CA GLY A 723 12.77 -23.92 14.05
C GLY A 723 12.06 -24.69 15.15
N LYS A 724 11.17 -25.62 14.78
CA LYS A 724 10.55 -26.58 15.70
C LYS A 724 10.63 -28.00 15.14
N PRO A 725 10.83 -29.04 15.97
CA PRO A 725 10.75 -30.43 15.51
C PRO A 725 9.36 -30.71 14.92
N LEU A 726 9.29 -31.55 13.89
CA LEU A 726 8.01 -31.90 13.25
C LEU A 726 7.05 -32.60 14.22
N GLY A 727 7.56 -33.42 15.13
CA GLY A 727 6.75 -34.26 16.01
C GLY A 727 5.86 -35.23 15.23
N ASP A 728 4.87 -35.79 15.91
CA ASP A 728 4.07 -36.92 15.41
C ASP A 728 3.29 -36.60 14.12
N ARG A 729 2.75 -35.37 14.02
CA ARG A 729 1.87 -34.97 12.90
C ARG A 729 2.48 -33.94 11.96
N GLY A 730 3.64 -33.35 12.28
CA GLY A 730 4.23 -32.30 11.44
C GLY A 730 4.61 -32.79 10.05
N LEU A 731 5.05 -34.04 9.90
CA LEU A 731 5.34 -34.61 8.58
C LEU A 731 4.08 -34.74 7.71
N GLU A 732 2.94 -35.10 8.29
CA GLU A 732 1.66 -35.14 7.57
C GLU A 732 1.27 -33.74 7.08
N TRP A 733 1.38 -32.73 7.95
CA TRP A 733 1.10 -31.34 7.60
C TRP A 733 2.03 -30.80 6.53
N LEU A 734 3.31 -31.15 6.56
CA LEU A 734 4.28 -30.79 5.53
C LEU A 734 3.89 -31.42 4.18
N LYS A 735 3.52 -32.70 4.15
CA LYS A 735 3.01 -33.38 2.94
C LYS A 735 1.74 -32.73 2.40
N LEU A 736 0.78 -32.42 3.28
CA LEU A 736 -0.45 -31.72 2.91
C LEU A 736 -0.15 -30.34 2.32
N HIS A 737 0.79 -29.61 2.91
CA HIS A 737 1.21 -28.30 2.44
C HIS A 737 1.84 -28.36 1.04
N CYS A 738 2.73 -29.33 0.78
CA CYS A 738 3.27 -29.59 -0.57
C CYS A 738 2.18 -29.78 -1.62
N VAL A 739 1.07 -30.45 -1.26
CA VAL A 739 -0.05 -30.68 -2.18
C VAL A 739 -0.96 -29.47 -2.29
N ASN A 740 -1.27 -28.80 -1.18
CA ASN A 740 -2.17 -27.65 -1.12
C ASN A 740 -1.69 -26.50 -2.01
N ILE A 741 -0.40 -26.16 -1.91
CA ILE A 741 0.24 -25.09 -2.68
C ILE A 741 0.21 -25.38 -4.18
N THR A 742 0.19 -26.66 -4.60
CA THR A 742 0.14 -26.98 -6.03
C THR A 742 -1.18 -26.62 -6.70
N GLY A 743 -2.25 -26.45 -5.93
CA GLY A 743 -3.61 -26.21 -6.43
C GLY A 743 -4.31 -27.41 -7.07
N ARG A 744 -3.66 -28.59 -7.17
CA ARG A 744 -4.17 -29.75 -7.93
C ARG A 744 -5.30 -30.52 -7.25
N LYS A 745 -5.44 -30.45 -5.92
CA LYS A 745 -6.38 -31.24 -5.12
C LYS A 745 -7.32 -30.38 -4.25
N LYS A 746 -7.64 -29.15 -4.68
CA LYS A 746 -8.47 -28.19 -3.91
C LYS A 746 -9.84 -28.72 -3.48
N ARG A 747 -10.46 -29.59 -4.27
CA ARG A 747 -11.79 -30.17 -4.01
C ARG A 747 -11.76 -31.52 -3.27
N SER A 748 -10.58 -32.05 -3.03
CA SER A 748 -10.39 -33.35 -2.41
C SER A 748 -10.34 -33.22 -0.88
N SER A 749 -10.67 -34.32 -0.21
CA SER A 749 -10.54 -34.44 1.24
C SER A 749 -9.07 -34.36 1.70
N LEU A 750 -8.82 -34.07 2.98
CA LEU A 750 -7.44 -34.04 3.50
C LEU A 750 -6.76 -35.41 3.34
N ARG A 751 -7.50 -36.50 3.54
CA ARG A 751 -7.00 -37.87 3.35
C ARG A 751 -6.56 -38.15 1.91
N GLU A 752 -7.34 -37.70 0.93
CA GLU A 752 -6.98 -37.85 -0.49
C GLU A 752 -5.77 -37.00 -0.88
N ARG A 753 -5.63 -35.80 -0.29
CA ARG A 753 -4.44 -34.94 -0.48
C ARG A 753 -3.20 -35.61 0.07
N LEU A 754 -3.27 -36.16 1.28
CA LEU A 754 -2.17 -36.88 1.89
C LEU A 754 -1.80 -38.13 1.07
N LYS A 755 -2.79 -38.92 0.65
CA LYS A 755 -2.56 -40.10 -0.23
C LYS A 755 -1.85 -39.70 -1.52
N PHE A 756 -2.27 -38.59 -2.14
CA PHE A 756 -1.62 -38.08 -3.34
C PHE A 756 -0.17 -37.66 -3.08
N ALA A 757 0.15 -37.09 -1.91
CA ALA A 757 1.53 -36.79 -1.52
C ALA A 757 2.38 -38.07 -1.41
N GLU A 758 1.87 -39.11 -0.75
CA GLU A 758 2.57 -40.39 -0.57
C GLU A 758 2.82 -41.10 -1.91
N GLU A 759 1.82 -41.13 -2.80
CA GLU A 759 1.95 -41.72 -4.14
C GLU A 759 3.00 -41.00 -5.00
N ASN A 760 3.30 -39.73 -4.71
CA ASN A 760 4.23 -38.91 -5.46
C ASN A 760 5.53 -38.61 -4.69
N LEU A 761 5.80 -39.27 -3.57
CA LEU A 761 6.91 -38.93 -2.68
C LEU A 761 8.29 -38.96 -3.37
N SER A 762 8.50 -39.94 -4.25
CA SER A 762 9.72 -40.06 -5.06
C SER A 762 9.90 -38.88 -6.00
N LEU A 763 8.82 -38.45 -6.66
CA LEU A 763 8.81 -37.30 -7.56
C LEU A 763 9.10 -35.98 -6.80
N LEU A 764 8.48 -35.78 -5.63
CA LEU A 764 8.72 -34.60 -4.79
C LEU A 764 10.20 -34.51 -4.38
N THR A 765 10.78 -35.63 -4.01
CA THR A 765 12.20 -35.73 -3.63
C THR A 765 13.12 -35.50 -4.84
N SER A 766 12.78 -36.03 -6.02
CA SER A 766 13.53 -35.77 -7.26
C SER A 766 13.50 -34.28 -7.63
N VAL A 767 12.34 -33.64 -7.55
CA VAL A 767 12.17 -32.18 -7.77
C VAL A 767 13.05 -31.37 -6.83
N ALA A 768 13.11 -31.75 -5.56
CA ALA A 768 13.96 -31.06 -4.59
C ALA A 768 15.47 -31.25 -4.86
N ASN A 769 15.89 -32.38 -5.45
CA ASN A 769 17.30 -32.65 -5.71
C ASN A 769 17.84 -31.93 -6.96
N ASP A 770 17.05 -31.84 -8.04
CA ASP A 770 17.44 -31.09 -9.25
C ASP A 770 16.25 -30.37 -9.90
N PRO A 771 15.81 -29.21 -9.36
CA PRO A 771 14.58 -28.55 -9.81
C PRO A 771 14.56 -28.15 -11.29
N PHE A 772 15.70 -28.16 -11.97
CA PHE A 772 15.83 -27.79 -13.38
C PHE A 772 15.90 -29.00 -14.34
N ASP A 773 15.82 -30.24 -13.85
CA ASP A 773 15.75 -31.43 -14.73
C ASP A 773 14.45 -31.38 -15.56
N PRO A 774 14.54 -31.39 -16.90
CA PRO A 774 13.37 -31.38 -17.78
C PRO A 774 12.34 -32.48 -17.50
N LYS A 775 12.75 -33.61 -16.90
CA LYS A 775 11.86 -34.75 -16.59
C LYS A 775 10.82 -34.42 -15.52
N PHE A 776 11.07 -33.47 -14.64
CA PHE A 776 10.18 -33.18 -13.52
C PHE A 776 10.05 -31.70 -13.17
N ALA A 777 10.81 -30.80 -13.81
CA ALA A 777 10.69 -29.35 -13.64
C ALA A 777 9.26 -28.83 -13.85
N PHE A 778 8.52 -29.40 -14.81
CA PHE A 778 7.12 -29.03 -15.07
C PHE A 778 6.22 -29.22 -13.83
N TRP A 779 6.56 -30.15 -12.94
CA TRP A 779 5.70 -30.51 -11.82
C TRP A 779 5.57 -29.38 -10.80
N TRP A 780 6.68 -28.71 -10.46
CA TRP A 780 6.66 -27.57 -9.54
C TRP A 780 6.45 -26.24 -10.30
N ARG A 781 7.06 -26.09 -11.48
CA ARG A 781 6.98 -24.87 -12.30
C ARG A 781 5.55 -24.52 -12.71
N ASP A 782 4.76 -25.54 -13.06
CA ASP A 782 3.38 -25.35 -13.55
C ASP A 782 2.35 -25.49 -12.41
N SER A 783 2.79 -25.37 -11.16
CA SER A 783 1.92 -25.30 -10.00
C SER A 783 1.36 -23.88 -9.81
N GLU A 784 0.35 -23.72 -8.94
CA GLU A 784 -0.26 -22.40 -8.70
C GLU A 784 0.71 -21.42 -8.02
N GLU A 785 1.56 -21.92 -7.12
CA GLU A 785 2.55 -21.16 -6.37
C GLU A 785 3.91 -21.91 -6.46
N PRO A 786 4.66 -21.74 -7.57
CA PRO A 786 5.82 -22.55 -7.90
C PRO A 786 6.97 -22.45 -6.90
N TRP A 787 7.34 -21.26 -6.45
CA TRP A 787 8.47 -21.06 -5.55
C TRP A 787 8.20 -21.62 -4.15
N GLN A 788 6.99 -21.43 -3.62
CA GLN A 788 6.57 -22.06 -2.37
C GLN A 788 6.50 -23.59 -2.52
N THR A 789 6.05 -24.12 -3.67
CA THR A 789 6.02 -25.57 -3.92
C THR A 789 7.42 -26.16 -3.88
N LEU A 790 8.39 -25.53 -4.54
CA LEU A 790 9.79 -25.97 -4.51
C LEU A 790 10.38 -25.90 -3.10
N ALA A 791 10.13 -24.80 -2.37
CA ALA A 791 10.58 -24.65 -0.98
C ALA A 791 10.01 -25.76 -0.07
N ALA A 792 8.75 -26.14 -0.27
CA ALA A 792 8.10 -27.23 0.46
C ALA A 792 8.68 -28.61 0.08
N CYS A 793 8.97 -28.85 -1.21
CA CYS A 793 9.63 -30.09 -1.65
C CYS A 793 11.03 -30.24 -1.04
N ILE A 794 11.79 -29.15 -0.97
CA ILE A 794 13.12 -29.10 -0.34
C ILE A 794 13.04 -29.44 1.14
N GLU A 795 12.12 -28.81 1.88
CA GLU A 795 11.92 -29.09 3.31
C GLU A 795 11.51 -30.55 3.53
N LEU A 796 10.63 -31.09 2.68
CA LEU A 796 10.19 -32.49 2.75
C LEU A 796 11.34 -33.47 2.46
N ARG A 797 12.18 -33.20 1.45
CA ARG A 797 13.40 -33.98 1.17
C ARG A 797 14.30 -34.03 2.41
N ASP A 798 14.55 -32.87 3.03
CA ASP A 798 15.44 -32.77 4.18
C ASP A 798 14.87 -33.52 5.40
N ALA A 799 13.57 -33.44 5.64
CA ALA A 799 12.89 -34.20 6.69
C ALA A 799 12.99 -35.72 6.47
N LEU A 800 12.77 -36.19 5.23
CA LEU A 800 12.81 -37.62 4.88
C LEU A 800 14.24 -38.19 4.83
N SER A 801 15.26 -37.32 4.76
CA SER A 801 16.66 -37.75 4.81
C SER A 801 17.12 -38.16 6.22
N ARG A 802 16.33 -37.85 7.25
CA ARG A 802 16.58 -38.23 8.65
C ARG A 802 16.04 -39.63 8.92
N ASP A 803 16.76 -40.38 9.76
CA ASP A 803 16.30 -41.71 10.24
C ASP A 803 14.95 -41.61 10.96
N ARG A 804 14.76 -40.52 11.74
CA ARG A 804 13.50 -40.16 12.39
C ARG A 804 13.05 -38.78 11.91
N PRO A 805 12.11 -38.72 10.93
CA PRO A 805 11.59 -37.44 10.43
C PRO A 805 10.91 -36.59 11.51
N GLU A 806 10.34 -37.20 12.56
CA GLU A 806 9.71 -36.50 13.70
C GLU A 806 10.67 -35.53 14.40
N ASP A 807 11.96 -35.89 14.49
CA ASP A 807 12.99 -35.11 15.18
C ASP A 807 13.57 -34.00 14.27
N PHE A 808 13.17 -33.94 12.99
CA PHE A 808 13.64 -32.91 12.06
C PHE A 808 13.12 -31.54 12.48
N VAL A 809 14.05 -30.62 12.74
CA VAL A 809 13.74 -29.22 13.04
C VAL A 809 13.36 -28.49 11.75
N SER A 810 12.06 -28.29 11.55
CA SER A 810 11.53 -27.58 10.39
C SER A 810 11.43 -26.08 10.64
N HIS A 811 11.71 -25.32 9.60
CA HIS A 811 11.65 -23.86 9.57
C HIS A 811 10.59 -23.33 8.60
N LEU A 812 9.98 -24.20 7.79
CA LEU A 812 9.00 -23.82 6.79
C LEU A 812 7.66 -23.46 7.43
N PRO A 813 7.11 -22.25 7.18
CA PRO A 813 5.76 -21.90 7.59
C PRO A 813 4.72 -22.75 6.84
N ILE A 814 3.75 -23.31 7.55
CA ILE A 814 2.61 -24.02 6.98
C ILE A 814 1.38 -23.11 7.00
N HIS A 815 0.73 -22.97 5.85
CA HIS A 815 -0.35 -22.01 5.63
C HIS A 815 -1.72 -22.65 5.82
N GLN A 816 -2.63 -21.97 6.51
CA GLN A 816 -4.05 -22.29 6.60
C GLN A 816 -4.85 -21.07 6.15
N ASP A 817 -5.63 -21.19 5.08
CA ASP A 817 -6.29 -20.07 4.41
C ASP A 817 -7.81 -20.12 4.57
N GLY A 818 -8.43 -18.97 4.81
CA GLY A 818 -9.88 -18.82 4.86
C GLY A 818 -10.51 -18.91 3.46
N SER A 819 -11.43 -19.85 3.26
CA SER A 819 -12.00 -20.11 1.91
C SER A 819 -12.61 -18.88 1.21
N CYS A 820 -13.39 -18.09 1.92
CA CYS A 820 -13.84 -16.76 1.51
C CYS A 820 -14.14 -15.94 2.77
N ASN A 821 -13.09 -15.46 3.43
CA ASN A 821 -13.14 -14.89 4.77
C ASN A 821 -14.21 -13.78 4.93
N GLY A 822 -14.30 -12.85 3.98
CA GLY A 822 -15.35 -11.82 4.01
C GLY A 822 -16.78 -12.37 4.07
N LEU A 823 -17.10 -13.43 3.33
CA LEU A 823 -18.41 -14.10 3.40
C LEU A 823 -18.56 -14.98 4.63
N GLN A 824 -17.48 -15.53 5.18
CA GLN A 824 -17.51 -16.23 6.47
C GLN A 824 -17.96 -15.26 7.58
N HIS A 825 -17.39 -14.05 7.65
CA HIS A 825 -17.84 -13.03 8.60
C HIS A 825 -19.28 -12.59 8.37
N TYR A 826 -19.70 -12.40 7.12
CA TYR A 826 -21.10 -12.06 6.81
C TYR A 826 -22.07 -13.16 7.23
N ALA A 827 -21.81 -14.42 6.86
CA ALA A 827 -22.66 -15.55 7.22
C ALA A 827 -22.75 -15.75 8.74
N ALA A 828 -21.65 -15.50 9.47
CA ALA A 828 -21.64 -15.54 10.92
C ALA A 828 -22.45 -14.40 11.56
N MET A 829 -22.35 -13.16 11.06
CA MET A 829 -23.15 -12.02 11.52
C MET A 829 -24.65 -12.17 11.19
N GLY A 830 -24.98 -12.59 9.98
CA GLY A 830 -26.35 -12.79 9.52
C GLY A 830 -26.99 -14.09 10.02
N ARG A 831 -26.18 -14.97 10.62
CA ARG A 831 -26.54 -16.35 11.00
C ARG A 831 -27.19 -17.11 9.82
N ASP A 832 -26.65 -16.93 8.62
CA ASP A 832 -27.16 -17.54 7.39
C ASP A 832 -26.70 -19.00 7.27
N LEU A 833 -27.60 -19.96 7.52
CA LEU A 833 -27.25 -21.39 7.53
C LEU A 833 -26.77 -21.93 6.17
N LEU A 834 -27.45 -21.56 5.07
CA LEU A 834 -27.06 -21.98 3.72
C LEU A 834 -25.71 -21.38 3.31
N GLY A 835 -25.56 -20.06 3.48
CA GLY A 835 -24.31 -19.36 3.23
C GLY A 835 -23.15 -19.93 4.05
N ALA A 836 -23.37 -20.21 5.33
CA ALA A 836 -22.37 -20.81 6.23
C ALA A 836 -21.88 -22.18 5.74
N ARG A 837 -22.77 -23.03 5.21
CA ARG A 837 -22.38 -24.30 4.60
C ARG A 837 -21.47 -24.09 3.38
N GLU A 838 -21.77 -23.10 2.55
CA GLU A 838 -21.05 -22.85 1.30
C GLU A 838 -19.66 -22.25 1.48
N VAL A 839 -19.41 -21.61 2.63
CA VAL A 839 -18.11 -21.02 3.01
C VAL A 839 -17.42 -21.81 4.13
N ASN A 840 -17.79 -23.09 4.28
CA ASN A 840 -17.14 -24.03 5.18
C ASN A 840 -17.17 -23.64 6.67
N LEU A 841 -18.19 -22.89 7.12
CA LEU A 841 -18.42 -22.68 8.57
C LEU A 841 -19.03 -23.92 9.23
N LEU A 842 -19.72 -24.77 8.47
CA LEU A 842 -20.27 -26.02 8.97
C LEU A 842 -19.35 -27.20 8.63
N PRO A 843 -19.28 -28.23 9.50
CA PRO A 843 -18.52 -29.43 9.22
C PRO A 843 -19.08 -30.16 8.00
N ASP A 844 -18.18 -30.64 7.16
CA ASP A 844 -18.48 -31.42 5.95
C ASP A 844 -17.30 -32.34 5.63
N GLU A 845 -17.54 -33.41 4.87
CA GLU A 845 -16.48 -34.37 4.49
C GLU A 845 -15.57 -33.83 3.40
N LEU A 846 -16.09 -32.94 2.55
CA LEU A 846 -15.39 -32.34 1.43
C LEU A 846 -15.44 -30.81 1.53
N PRO A 847 -14.37 -30.12 1.09
CA PRO A 847 -14.38 -28.65 1.03
C PRO A 847 -15.42 -28.17 0.04
N ARG A 848 -16.27 -27.23 0.47
CA ARG A 848 -17.26 -26.57 -0.39
C ARG A 848 -16.59 -25.42 -1.14
N ASP A 849 -16.91 -25.32 -2.44
CA ASP A 849 -16.42 -24.30 -3.36
C ASP A 849 -17.58 -23.39 -3.74
N LEU A 850 -17.83 -22.35 -2.93
CA LEU A 850 -18.88 -21.34 -3.15
C LEU A 850 -18.95 -20.90 -4.62
N TYR A 851 -17.81 -20.60 -5.23
CA TYR A 851 -17.76 -20.06 -6.59
C TYR A 851 -18.30 -21.07 -7.63
N SER A 852 -18.06 -22.36 -7.40
CA SER A 852 -18.65 -23.40 -8.25
C SER A 852 -20.13 -23.58 -8.01
N ASN A 853 -20.59 -23.51 -6.77
CA ASN A 853 -22.02 -23.58 -6.46
C ASN A 853 -22.79 -22.40 -7.05
N VAL A 854 -22.21 -21.18 -6.98
CA VAL A 854 -22.79 -20.00 -7.62
C VAL A 854 -22.81 -20.16 -9.14
N ALA A 855 -21.74 -20.67 -9.76
CA ALA A 855 -21.72 -20.92 -11.20
C ALA A 855 -22.77 -21.95 -11.64
N ILE A 856 -23.00 -23.00 -10.84
CA ILE A 856 -24.07 -23.98 -11.08
C ILE A 856 -25.45 -23.30 -11.02
N ARG A 857 -25.74 -22.53 -9.96
CA ARG A 857 -27.02 -21.80 -9.85
C ARG A 857 -27.24 -20.79 -10.97
N VAL A 858 -26.18 -20.11 -11.41
CA VAL A 858 -26.26 -19.19 -12.55
C VAL A 858 -26.56 -19.93 -13.85
N GLU A 859 -26.00 -21.12 -14.06
CA GLU A 859 -26.35 -21.97 -15.19
C GLU A 859 -27.78 -22.51 -15.11
N GLU A 860 -28.26 -22.89 -13.92
CA GLU A 860 -29.66 -23.29 -13.69
C GLU A 860 -30.62 -22.16 -14.03
N MET A 861 -30.39 -20.95 -13.52
CA MET A 861 -31.17 -19.76 -13.89
C MET A 861 -31.08 -19.46 -15.39
N ARG A 862 -29.94 -19.72 -16.04
CA ARG A 862 -29.81 -19.55 -17.48
C ARG A 862 -30.71 -20.52 -18.25
N LEU A 863 -30.73 -21.78 -17.84
CA LEU A 863 -31.59 -22.82 -18.43
C LEU A 863 -33.08 -22.54 -18.20
N GLU A 864 -33.44 -21.99 -17.04
CA GLU A 864 -34.82 -21.57 -16.73
C GLU A 864 -35.25 -20.39 -17.62
N HIS A 865 -34.44 -19.33 -17.68
CA HIS A 865 -34.73 -18.18 -18.54
C HIS A 865 -34.75 -18.54 -20.03
N GLU A 866 -33.95 -19.51 -20.46
CA GLU A 866 -33.98 -20.05 -21.83
C GLU A 866 -35.30 -20.77 -22.15
N LYS A 867 -35.91 -21.46 -21.18
CA LYS A 867 -37.19 -22.17 -21.37
C LYS A 867 -38.40 -21.25 -21.27
N ASP A 868 -38.29 -20.20 -20.47
CA ASP A 868 -39.37 -19.23 -20.26
C ASP A 868 -39.37 -18.17 -21.37
N GLU A 869 -40.17 -18.39 -22.42
CA GLU A 869 -40.36 -17.44 -23.53
C GLU A 869 -40.88 -16.06 -23.08
N GLN A 870 -41.50 -15.96 -21.89
CA GLN A 870 -42.01 -14.70 -21.34
C GLN A 870 -40.94 -13.94 -20.53
N SER A 871 -39.81 -14.59 -20.22
CA SER A 871 -38.74 -13.95 -19.46
C SER A 871 -38.10 -12.82 -20.26
N LYS A 872 -37.90 -11.66 -19.60
CA LYS A 872 -37.12 -10.55 -20.17
C LYS A 872 -35.69 -10.94 -20.57
N TRP A 873 -35.18 -12.04 -20.02
CA TRP A 873 -33.83 -12.55 -20.26
C TRP A 873 -33.75 -13.67 -21.29
N HIS A 874 -34.89 -14.15 -21.82
CA HIS A 874 -34.97 -15.29 -22.73
C HIS A 874 -33.99 -15.20 -23.90
N GLN A 875 -34.05 -14.10 -24.66
CA GLN A 875 -33.18 -13.89 -25.82
C GLN A 875 -31.69 -13.91 -25.46
N VAL A 876 -31.31 -13.24 -24.35
CA VAL A 876 -29.91 -13.16 -23.89
C VAL A 876 -29.39 -14.53 -23.45
N ALA A 877 -30.23 -15.30 -22.74
CA ALA A 877 -29.90 -16.64 -22.26
C ALA A 877 -29.70 -17.64 -23.42
N THR A 878 -30.54 -17.55 -24.45
CA THR A 878 -30.47 -18.36 -25.67
C THR A 878 -29.23 -18.01 -26.50
N ASP A 879 -28.92 -16.72 -26.67
CA ASP A 879 -27.75 -16.30 -27.45
C ASP A 879 -26.43 -16.58 -26.72
N LEU A 880 -26.41 -16.49 -25.38
CA LEU A 880 -25.24 -16.86 -24.58
C LEU A 880 -24.89 -18.34 -24.76
N ARG A 881 -25.88 -19.23 -24.88
CA ARG A 881 -25.67 -20.67 -25.14
C ARG A 881 -25.02 -20.94 -26.50
N LYS A 882 -25.34 -20.13 -27.51
CA LYS A 882 -24.75 -20.26 -28.85
C LYS A 882 -23.27 -19.88 -28.84
N GLU A 883 -22.93 -18.82 -28.11
CA GLU A 883 -21.56 -18.33 -27.97
C GLU A 883 -20.73 -19.15 -26.97
N MET A 884 -21.37 -19.76 -25.97
CA MET A 884 -20.78 -20.65 -24.98
C MET A 884 -21.55 -21.98 -24.91
N SER A 885 -21.11 -22.96 -25.69
CA SER A 885 -21.73 -24.30 -25.72
C SER A 885 -21.48 -25.11 -24.46
N SER A 886 -20.44 -24.77 -23.68
CA SER A 886 -20.13 -25.35 -22.38
C SER A 886 -20.83 -24.60 -21.23
N LYS A 887 -21.00 -25.28 -20.09
CA LYS A 887 -21.50 -24.67 -18.85
C LYS A 887 -20.68 -23.43 -18.47
N ILE A 888 -21.31 -22.47 -17.82
CA ILE A 888 -20.64 -21.26 -17.32
C ILE A 888 -19.48 -21.65 -16.39
N GLU A 889 -18.27 -21.21 -16.75
CA GLU A 889 -17.07 -21.54 -15.99
C GLU A 889 -16.98 -20.76 -14.67
N ARG A 890 -16.50 -21.44 -13.62
CA ARG A 890 -16.17 -20.85 -12.31
C ARG A 890 -15.31 -19.58 -12.45
N LYS A 891 -14.36 -19.57 -13.39
CA LYS A 891 -13.41 -18.47 -13.62
C LYS A 891 -14.10 -17.15 -14.00
N VAL A 892 -15.22 -17.22 -14.73
CA VAL A 892 -15.99 -16.04 -15.17
C VAL A 892 -16.63 -15.30 -13.98
N ILE A 893 -17.10 -16.06 -12.99
CA ILE A 893 -17.88 -15.52 -11.86
C ILE A 893 -17.01 -15.28 -10.61
N LYS A 894 -15.91 -16.03 -10.43
CA LYS A 894 -15.05 -15.99 -9.22
C LYS A 894 -14.72 -14.57 -8.77
N GLN A 895 -14.19 -13.74 -9.68
CA GLN A 895 -13.75 -12.39 -9.36
C GLN A 895 -14.90 -11.50 -8.86
N THR A 896 -16.06 -11.60 -9.50
CA THR A 896 -17.25 -10.84 -9.13
C THR A 896 -17.74 -11.19 -7.74
N ILE A 897 -17.83 -12.48 -7.41
CA ILE A 897 -18.29 -12.95 -6.10
C ILE A 897 -17.32 -12.54 -5.01
N MET A 898 -16.02 -12.76 -5.24
CA MET A 898 -14.95 -12.39 -4.32
C MET A 898 -14.98 -10.88 -4.01
N THR A 899 -15.27 -10.03 -5.00
CA THR A 899 -15.19 -8.58 -4.83
C THR A 899 -16.52 -7.93 -4.43
N THR A 900 -17.67 -8.61 -4.58
CA THR A 900 -19.00 -8.08 -4.21
C THR A 900 -19.10 -7.83 -2.71
N VAL A 901 -18.59 -8.75 -1.89
CA VAL A 901 -18.51 -8.53 -0.43
C VAL A 901 -17.62 -7.37 -0.04
N TYR A 902 -16.69 -7.01 -0.92
CA TYR A 902 -15.79 -5.89 -0.73
C TYR A 902 -16.33 -4.57 -1.34
N GLY A 903 -17.64 -4.48 -1.57
CA GLY A 903 -18.31 -3.24 -1.96
C GLY A 903 -18.27 -2.93 -3.45
N VAL A 904 -17.96 -3.92 -4.31
CA VAL A 904 -18.06 -3.74 -5.77
C VAL A 904 -19.49 -3.42 -6.18
N THR A 905 -19.64 -2.35 -6.97
CA THR A 905 -20.92 -1.96 -7.53
C THR A 905 -21.34 -2.89 -8.67
N LYS A 906 -22.63 -2.92 -9.00
CA LYS A 906 -23.12 -3.67 -10.18
C LYS A 906 -22.39 -3.30 -11.47
N TYR A 907 -21.95 -2.05 -11.61
CA TYR A 907 -21.13 -1.62 -12.75
C TYR A 907 -19.73 -2.26 -12.72
N GLY A 908 -19.06 -2.25 -11.58
CA GLY A 908 -17.75 -2.90 -11.42
C GLY A 908 -17.82 -4.42 -11.67
N ALA A 909 -18.86 -5.08 -11.15
CA ALA A 909 -19.13 -6.49 -11.40
C ALA A 909 -19.30 -6.81 -12.89
N ARG A 910 -20.10 -6.01 -13.61
CA ARG A 910 -20.26 -6.14 -15.08
C ARG A 910 -18.93 -6.02 -15.81
N SER A 911 -18.10 -5.07 -15.43
CA SER A 911 -16.78 -4.88 -16.03
C SER A 911 -15.87 -6.10 -15.82
N GLN A 912 -15.87 -6.68 -14.63
CA GLN A 912 -15.09 -7.88 -14.31
C GLN A 912 -15.55 -9.10 -15.13
N ILE A 913 -16.85 -9.38 -15.16
CA ILE A 913 -17.41 -10.48 -15.98
C ILE A 913 -17.09 -10.24 -17.46
N GLY A 914 -17.33 -9.03 -17.97
CA GLY A 914 -17.06 -8.68 -19.36
C GLY A 914 -15.59 -8.93 -19.75
N LYS A 915 -14.64 -8.62 -18.86
CA LYS A 915 -13.21 -8.94 -19.09
C LYS A 915 -12.96 -10.45 -19.19
N GLN A 916 -13.57 -11.26 -18.34
CA GLN A 916 -13.41 -12.71 -18.39
C GLN A 916 -14.04 -13.31 -19.65
N LEU A 917 -15.21 -12.83 -20.07
CA LEU A 917 -15.85 -13.25 -21.32
C LEU A 917 -15.00 -12.93 -22.55
N ILE A 918 -14.38 -11.75 -22.58
CA ILE A 918 -13.42 -11.37 -23.65
C ILE A 918 -12.22 -12.32 -23.67
N ALA A 919 -11.71 -12.71 -22.49
CA ALA A 919 -10.58 -13.62 -22.39
C ALA A 919 -10.88 -15.04 -22.89
N ILE A 920 -12.16 -15.44 -22.91
CA ILE A 920 -12.64 -16.74 -23.43
C ILE A 920 -12.94 -16.65 -24.94
N GLY A 921 -12.82 -15.47 -25.55
CA GLY A 921 -12.96 -15.27 -27.00
C GLY A 921 -14.30 -14.69 -27.45
N ILE A 922 -15.17 -14.26 -26.51
CA ILE A 922 -16.42 -13.58 -26.86
C ILE A 922 -16.12 -12.15 -27.34
N ASP A 923 -16.83 -11.73 -28.38
CA ASP A 923 -16.75 -10.37 -28.92
C ASP A 923 -16.88 -9.30 -27.81
N ARG A 924 -16.06 -8.25 -27.89
CA ARG A 924 -15.91 -7.23 -26.84
C ARG A 924 -17.20 -6.50 -26.53
N ASP A 925 -17.95 -6.14 -27.54
CA ASP A 925 -19.16 -5.32 -27.39
C ASP A 925 -20.31 -6.17 -26.88
N LYS A 926 -20.48 -7.39 -27.43
CA LYS A 926 -21.42 -8.38 -26.90
C LYS A 926 -21.12 -8.74 -25.45
N ALA A 927 -19.86 -9.04 -25.13
CA ALA A 927 -19.44 -9.41 -23.78
C ALA A 927 -19.79 -8.34 -22.74
N ARG A 928 -19.48 -7.06 -23.02
CA ARG A 928 -19.62 -5.97 -22.05
C ARG A 928 -21.04 -5.45 -21.92
N THR A 929 -21.77 -5.32 -23.03
CA THR A 929 -23.06 -4.62 -23.06
C THR A 929 -24.26 -5.55 -23.01
N TYR A 930 -24.09 -6.81 -23.43
CA TYR A 930 -25.19 -7.76 -23.57
C TYR A 930 -25.12 -8.90 -22.55
N PHE A 931 -24.04 -9.68 -22.52
CA PHE A 931 -23.92 -10.86 -21.65
C PHE A 931 -23.53 -10.53 -20.21
N ALA A 932 -22.56 -9.62 -19.99
CA ALA A 932 -22.11 -9.30 -18.64
C ALA A 932 -23.22 -8.71 -17.73
N PRO A 933 -24.13 -7.82 -18.20
CA PRO A 933 -25.26 -7.34 -17.39
C PRO A 933 -26.18 -8.46 -16.90
N TYR A 934 -26.47 -9.43 -17.78
CA TYR A 934 -27.29 -10.59 -17.46
C TYR A 934 -26.61 -11.51 -16.44
N LEU A 935 -25.37 -11.93 -16.71
CA LEU A 935 -24.60 -12.78 -15.78
C LEU A 935 -24.37 -12.11 -14.42
N THR A 936 -24.18 -10.78 -14.40
CA THR A 936 -24.10 -10.03 -13.14
C THR A 936 -25.41 -10.12 -12.36
N HIS A 937 -26.55 -10.01 -13.04
CA HIS A 937 -27.85 -10.11 -12.37
C HIS A 937 -28.05 -11.49 -11.75
N CYS A 938 -27.86 -12.56 -12.52
CA CYS A 938 -27.96 -13.93 -12.02
C CYS A 938 -26.96 -14.20 -10.88
N ALA A 939 -25.72 -13.71 -10.96
CA ALA A 939 -24.73 -13.88 -9.90
C ALA A 939 -25.17 -13.22 -8.57
N PHE A 940 -25.75 -12.00 -8.63
CA PHE A 940 -26.24 -11.31 -7.43
C PHE A 940 -27.50 -11.99 -6.84
N GLU A 941 -28.40 -12.50 -7.69
CA GLU A 941 -29.56 -13.27 -7.21
C GLU A 941 -29.13 -14.57 -6.54
N SER A 942 -28.20 -15.31 -7.15
CA SER A 942 -27.61 -16.52 -6.56
C SER A 942 -26.98 -16.26 -5.19
N LEU A 943 -26.28 -15.13 -5.01
CA LEU A 943 -25.74 -14.76 -3.70
C LEU A 943 -26.83 -14.39 -2.71
N THR A 944 -27.87 -13.68 -3.13
CA THR A 944 -28.96 -13.26 -2.23
C THR A 944 -29.76 -14.45 -1.71
N GLN A 945 -29.89 -15.51 -2.52
CA GLN A 945 -30.52 -16.77 -2.12
C GLN A 945 -29.72 -17.49 -1.02
N ALA A 946 -28.38 -17.49 -1.10
CA ALA A 946 -27.53 -18.16 -0.11
C ALA A 946 -27.25 -17.31 1.14
N PHE A 947 -27.19 -15.99 0.99
CA PHE A 947 -26.73 -15.01 2.00
C PHE A 947 -27.78 -13.93 2.26
N THR A 948 -29.03 -14.33 2.50
CA THR A 948 -30.16 -13.40 2.59
C THR A 948 -29.99 -12.35 3.68
N ASN A 949 -29.68 -12.76 4.92
CA ASN A 949 -29.53 -11.82 6.03
C ASN A 949 -28.25 -11.00 5.89
N SER A 950 -27.17 -11.62 5.43
CA SER A 950 -25.90 -10.93 5.12
C SER A 950 -26.09 -9.79 4.11
N MET A 951 -26.85 -10.02 3.03
CA MET A 951 -27.15 -8.98 2.04
C MET A 951 -28.03 -7.87 2.64
N ALA A 952 -28.98 -8.22 3.50
CA ALA A 952 -29.78 -7.24 4.23
C ALA A 952 -28.91 -6.38 5.17
N LEU A 953 -27.95 -6.98 5.87
CA LEU A 953 -26.98 -6.29 6.73
C LEU A 953 -26.10 -5.33 5.92
N MET A 954 -25.57 -5.77 4.77
CA MET A 954 -24.79 -4.91 3.89
C MET A 954 -25.60 -3.68 3.44
N GLU A 955 -26.88 -3.84 3.13
CA GLU A 955 -27.74 -2.71 2.77
C GLU A 955 -28.05 -1.81 3.97
N TRP A 956 -28.25 -2.38 5.16
CA TRP A 956 -28.39 -1.61 6.40
C TRP A 956 -27.14 -0.76 6.71
N PHE A 957 -25.95 -1.32 6.54
CA PHE A 957 -24.68 -0.58 6.66
C PHE A 957 -24.65 0.63 5.72
N LYS A 958 -25.03 0.46 4.45
CA LYS A 958 -25.09 1.58 3.49
C LYS A 958 -26.10 2.64 3.90
N ARG A 959 -27.28 2.25 4.40
CA ARG A 959 -28.28 3.20 4.92
C ARG A 959 -27.74 3.99 6.10
N CYS A 960 -27.06 3.34 7.05
CA CYS A 960 -26.42 4.00 8.19
C CYS A 960 -25.38 5.03 7.73
N ALA A 961 -24.45 4.63 6.86
CA ALA A 961 -23.45 5.54 6.30
C ALA A 961 -24.09 6.71 5.51
N HIS A 962 -25.23 6.48 4.86
CA HIS A 962 -25.96 7.56 4.21
C HIS A 962 -26.55 8.57 5.21
N GLN A 963 -26.98 8.14 6.41
CA GLN A 963 -27.48 9.06 7.43
C GLN A 963 -26.35 9.85 8.10
N THR A 964 -25.19 9.24 8.37
CA THR A 964 -24.03 9.97 8.96
C THR A 964 -23.58 11.12 8.06
N LEU A 965 -23.64 10.94 6.73
CA LEU A 965 -23.39 12.00 5.76
C LEU A 965 -24.36 13.18 5.87
N LYS A 966 -25.64 12.95 6.24
CA LYS A 966 -26.60 14.04 6.45
C LYS A 966 -26.25 14.90 7.66
N LEU A 967 -25.49 14.34 8.61
CA LEU A 967 -24.92 15.03 9.77
C LEU A 967 -23.58 15.72 9.45
N GLY A 968 -23.05 15.55 8.22
CA GLY A 968 -21.78 16.13 7.80
C GLY A 968 -20.54 15.48 8.42
N ARG A 969 -20.68 14.30 9.04
CA ARG A 969 -19.58 13.57 9.70
C ARG A 969 -19.08 12.41 8.83
N PRO A 970 -17.76 12.11 8.84
CA PRO A 970 -17.25 10.89 8.25
C PRO A 970 -17.74 9.67 9.04
N MET A 971 -17.77 8.52 8.38
CA MET A 971 -18.13 7.27 9.01
C MET A 971 -17.04 6.84 10.01
N GLU A 972 -17.46 6.42 11.21
CA GLU A 972 -16.58 5.92 12.26
C GLU A 972 -17.26 4.80 13.06
N TRP A 973 -16.44 3.90 13.62
CA TRP A 973 -16.85 2.80 14.51
C TRP A 973 -15.67 2.38 15.39
N VAL A 974 -15.90 1.45 16.31
CA VAL A 974 -14.86 0.86 17.16
C VAL A 974 -14.87 -0.65 16.92
N THR A 975 -13.69 -1.26 16.75
CA THR A 975 -13.58 -2.71 16.57
C THR A 975 -13.88 -3.46 17.87
N PRO A 976 -14.19 -4.77 17.84
CA PRO A 976 -14.34 -5.58 19.04
C PRO A 976 -13.09 -5.66 19.94
N LEU A 977 -11.91 -5.26 19.42
CA LEU A 977 -10.66 -5.09 20.18
C LEU A 977 -10.40 -3.64 20.61
N GLY A 978 -11.41 -2.78 20.46
CA GLY A 978 -11.42 -1.39 20.93
C GLY A 978 -10.59 -0.39 20.10
N LEU A 979 -10.16 -0.76 18.89
CA LEU A 979 -9.53 0.16 17.94
C LEU A 979 -10.57 1.10 17.32
N PRO A 980 -10.46 2.43 17.47
CA PRO A 980 -11.33 3.38 16.78
C PRO A 980 -10.94 3.52 15.31
N VAL A 981 -11.91 3.28 14.42
CA VAL A 981 -11.76 3.36 12.97
C VAL A 981 -12.54 4.55 12.42
N VAL A 982 -11.91 5.32 11.53
CA VAL A 982 -12.52 6.46 10.83
C VAL A 982 -12.23 6.37 9.35
N GLN A 983 -13.23 6.53 8.50
CA GLN A 983 -13.04 6.57 7.05
C GLN A 983 -12.42 7.93 6.62
N PRO A 984 -11.20 7.93 6.05
CA PRO A 984 -10.47 9.15 5.70
C PRO A 984 -10.96 9.82 4.41
N TYR A 985 -12.06 9.36 3.81
CA TYR A 985 -12.55 9.87 2.52
C TYR A 985 -13.21 11.26 2.68
N VAL A 986 -12.38 12.27 2.89
CA VAL A 986 -12.77 13.68 3.07
C VAL A 986 -12.02 14.56 2.09
N THR A 987 -12.65 15.63 1.64
CA THR A 987 -12.00 16.70 0.88
C THR A 987 -12.00 17.97 1.71
N VAL A 988 -10.92 18.74 1.66
CA VAL A 988 -10.87 20.04 2.34
C VAL A 988 -11.40 21.13 1.42
N ASP A 989 -12.49 21.77 1.85
CA ASP A 989 -13.03 22.96 1.21
C ASP A 989 -12.70 24.21 2.03
N LYS A 990 -12.37 25.30 1.32
CA LYS A 990 -12.17 26.62 1.92
C LYS A 990 -13.51 27.34 1.98
N GLU A 991 -14.03 27.57 3.18
CA GLU A 991 -15.21 28.42 3.39
C GLU A 991 -14.84 29.59 4.31
N GLY A 992 -14.73 30.79 3.73
CA GLY A 992 -14.30 31.99 4.45
C GLY A 992 -12.85 31.89 4.93
N THR A 993 -12.61 32.12 6.24
CA THR A 993 -11.29 32.00 6.89
C THR A 993 -11.02 30.60 7.46
N GLY A 994 -11.97 29.67 7.38
CA GLY A 994 -11.87 28.32 7.94
C GLY A 994 -11.68 27.23 6.88
N LEU A 995 -11.07 26.11 7.30
CA LEU A 995 -11.04 24.86 6.53
C LEU A 995 -12.19 23.97 6.99
N VAL A 996 -12.96 23.43 6.06
CA VAL A 996 -14.06 22.50 6.34
C VAL A 996 -13.76 21.17 5.69
N PHE A 997 -13.71 20.10 6.49
CA PHE A 997 -13.62 18.74 5.99
C PHE A 997 -14.99 18.27 5.51
N ARG A 998 -15.12 17.99 4.21
CA ARG A 998 -16.35 17.51 3.59
C ARG A 998 -16.23 16.02 3.26
N PRO A 999 -17.01 15.13 3.88
CA PRO A 999 -17.01 13.71 3.55
C PRO A 999 -17.41 13.48 2.09
N VAL A 1000 -16.69 12.60 1.39
CA VAL A 1000 -16.98 12.22 0.00
C VAL A 1000 -18.14 11.21 -0.01
N PRO A 1001 -19.36 11.59 -0.45
CA PRO A 1001 -20.57 10.80 -0.15
C PRO A 1001 -20.52 9.38 -0.70
N HIS A 1002 -20.18 9.21 -1.98
CA HIS A 1002 -20.19 7.90 -2.64
C HIS A 1002 -19.16 6.93 -2.04
N LYS A 1003 -17.99 7.42 -1.60
CA LYS A 1003 -16.95 6.57 -0.99
C LYS A 1003 -17.31 6.17 0.43
N GLN A 1004 -17.82 7.11 1.22
CA GLN A 1004 -18.23 6.83 2.60
C GLN A 1004 -19.30 5.72 2.63
N VAL A 1005 -20.34 5.83 1.80
CA VAL A 1005 -21.42 4.82 1.74
C VAL A 1005 -20.94 3.47 1.20
N ASN A 1006 -20.29 3.46 0.03
CA ASN A 1006 -19.95 2.20 -0.64
C ASN A 1006 -18.81 1.45 0.05
N ALA A 1007 -17.88 2.17 0.70
CA ALA A 1007 -16.75 1.56 1.36
C ALA A 1007 -17.01 1.21 2.84
N PHE A 1008 -18.15 1.61 3.44
CA PHE A 1008 -18.40 1.26 4.83
C PHE A 1008 -18.56 -0.26 5.05
N PRO A 1009 -19.43 -0.98 4.32
CA PRO A 1009 -19.54 -2.44 4.46
C PRO A 1009 -18.20 -3.19 4.33
N PRO A 1010 -17.37 -2.98 3.29
CA PRO A 1010 -16.09 -3.68 3.19
C PRO A 1010 -15.12 -3.30 4.30
N ASN A 1011 -15.06 -2.02 4.69
CA ASN A 1011 -14.11 -1.59 5.71
C ASN A 1011 -14.50 -2.15 7.09
N PHE A 1012 -15.79 -2.26 7.37
CA PHE A 1012 -16.28 -2.87 8.61
C PHE A 1012 -15.92 -4.37 8.66
N VAL A 1013 -16.17 -5.12 7.59
CA VAL A 1013 -15.81 -6.55 7.53
C VAL A 1013 -14.30 -6.76 7.62
N HIS A 1014 -13.49 -5.95 6.94
CA HIS A 1014 -12.03 -6.01 7.09
C HIS A 1014 -11.55 -5.73 8.51
N SER A 1015 -12.26 -4.89 9.27
CA SER A 1015 -11.93 -4.65 10.68
C SER A 1015 -12.26 -5.84 11.58
N LEU A 1016 -13.25 -6.66 11.21
CA LEU A 1016 -13.58 -7.92 11.90
C LEU A 1016 -12.60 -9.04 11.56
N ASP A 1017 -12.24 -9.20 10.29
CA ASP A 1017 -11.17 -10.09 9.81
C ASP A 1017 -9.86 -9.79 10.56
N SER A 1018 -9.47 -8.51 10.60
CA SER A 1018 -8.30 -8.10 11.38
C SER A 1018 -8.42 -8.38 12.87
N SER A 1019 -9.61 -8.24 13.46
CA SER A 1019 -9.82 -8.54 14.88
C SER A 1019 -9.69 -10.04 15.15
N HIS A 1020 -10.22 -10.89 14.26
CA HIS A 1020 -10.08 -12.35 14.35
C HIS A 1020 -8.63 -12.80 14.21
N MET A 1021 -7.90 -12.24 13.25
CA MET A 1021 -6.46 -12.49 13.07
C MET A 1021 -5.66 -12.10 14.33
N MET A 1022 -5.90 -10.91 14.89
CA MET A 1022 -5.20 -10.42 16.09
C MET A 1022 -5.52 -11.26 17.34
N LEU A 1023 -6.79 -11.67 17.52
CA LEU A 1023 -7.17 -12.57 18.61
C LEU A 1023 -6.47 -13.92 18.49
N THR A 1024 -6.46 -14.49 17.28
CA THR A 1024 -5.78 -15.75 17.01
C THR A 1024 -4.29 -15.63 17.32
N ALA A 1025 -3.64 -14.54 16.91
CA ALA A 1025 -2.23 -14.28 17.21
C ALA A 1025 -1.94 -14.23 18.73
N LEU A 1026 -2.75 -13.50 19.48
CA LEU A 1026 -2.59 -13.36 20.94
C LEU A 1026 -2.77 -14.69 21.68
N HIS A 1027 -3.77 -15.48 21.29
CA HIS A 1027 -3.99 -16.80 21.89
C HIS A 1027 -2.93 -17.81 21.46
N CYS A 1028 -2.53 -17.87 20.19
CA CYS A 1028 -1.42 -18.70 19.73
C CYS A 1028 -0.15 -18.41 20.52
N TYR A 1029 0.15 -17.13 20.77
CA TYR A 1029 1.31 -16.75 21.56
C TYR A 1029 1.27 -17.29 23.00
N ARG A 1030 0.12 -17.22 23.69
CA ARG A 1030 -0.04 -17.82 25.04
C ARG A 1030 0.16 -19.33 25.04
N HIS A 1031 -0.06 -19.99 23.91
CA HIS A 1031 0.19 -21.41 23.72
C HIS A 1031 1.60 -21.71 23.18
N GLY A 1032 2.53 -20.75 23.17
CA GLY A 1032 3.90 -20.95 22.68
C GLY A 1032 4.01 -21.19 21.17
N ILE A 1033 2.98 -20.83 20.39
CA ILE A 1033 2.91 -21.04 18.95
C ILE A 1033 3.47 -19.82 18.21
N THR A 1034 4.42 -20.05 17.30
CA THR A 1034 4.88 -19.03 16.37
C THR A 1034 3.78 -18.73 15.37
N TYR A 1035 3.39 -17.46 15.26
CA TYR A 1035 2.30 -17.05 14.39
C TYR A 1035 2.74 -15.95 13.43
N ALA A 1036 2.40 -16.11 12.16
CA ALA A 1036 2.44 -15.06 11.16
C ALA A 1036 1.13 -15.08 10.36
N SER A 1037 0.80 -13.97 9.71
CA SER A 1037 -0.40 -13.90 8.89
C SER A 1037 -0.18 -13.07 7.65
N VAL A 1038 -0.82 -13.47 6.56
CA VAL A 1038 -1.13 -12.64 5.41
C VAL A 1038 -2.63 -12.41 5.40
N HIS A 1039 -3.08 -11.50 6.27
CA HIS A 1039 -4.50 -11.25 6.49
C HIS A 1039 -5.27 -12.52 6.88
N ASP A 1040 -6.08 -13.08 5.98
CA ASP A 1040 -6.92 -14.26 6.15
C ASP A 1040 -6.20 -15.60 5.95
N CYS A 1041 -4.88 -15.57 5.76
CA CYS A 1041 -4.02 -16.75 5.69
C CYS A 1041 -3.08 -16.81 6.90
N PHE A 1042 -3.24 -17.81 7.75
CA PHE A 1042 -2.55 -17.95 9.04
C PHE A 1042 -1.44 -19.00 8.95
N TRP A 1043 -0.26 -18.66 9.45
CA TRP A 1043 0.97 -19.43 9.27
C TRP A 1043 1.59 -19.79 10.61
N THR A 1044 2.02 -21.05 10.72
CA THR A 1044 2.75 -21.56 11.90
C THR A 1044 3.68 -22.71 11.52
N HIS A 1045 4.42 -23.27 12.47
CA HIS A 1045 5.23 -24.49 12.27
C HIS A 1045 4.34 -25.70 12.06
N ALA A 1046 4.83 -26.70 11.30
CA ALA A 1046 4.04 -27.89 10.96
C ALA A 1046 3.51 -28.67 12.17
N CYS A 1047 4.24 -28.67 13.30
CA CYS A 1047 3.83 -29.32 14.55
C CYS A 1047 2.63 -28.64 15.22
N ASP A 1048 2.44 -27.34 15.01
CA ASP A 1048 1.48 -26.50 15.75
C ASP A 1048 0.17 -26.27 14.98
N VAL A 1049 0.06 -26.77 13.73
CA VAL A 1049 -1.06 -26.45 12.82
C VAL A 1049 -2.41 -26.87 13.39
N ASP A 1050 -2.50 -28.04 14.02
CA ASP A 1050 -3.76 -28.51 14.63
C ASP A 1050 -4.23 -27.58 15.74
N GLU A 1051 -3.31 -27.15 16.61
CA GLU A 1051 -3.62 -26.29 17.75
C GLU A 1051 -3.93 -24.86 17.29
N MET A 1052 -3.18 -24.31 16.33
CA MET A 1052 -3.51 -23.05 15.68
C MET A 1052 -4.90 -23.08 15.06
N ASN A 1053 -5.27 -24.17 14.39
CA ASN A 1053 -6.59 -24.34 13.79
C ASN A 1053 -7.71 -24.42 14.84
N ARG A 1054 -7.45 -25.06 15.98
CA ARG A 1054 -8.38 -25.07 17.14
C ARG A 1054 -8.60 -23.65 17.66
N ILE A 1055 -7.52 -22.94 17.94
CA ILE A 1055 -7.55 -21.54 18.42
C ILE A 1055 -8.26 -20.64 17.41
N CYS A 1056 -7.93 -20.74 16.12
CA CYS A 1056 -8.57 -19.97 15.05
C CYS A 1056 -10.09 -20.12 15.06
N ARG A 1057 -10.61 -21.36 15.16
CA ARG A 1057 -12.06 -21.63 15.24
C ARG A 1057 -12.67 -21.08 16.52
N ASP A 1058 -12.02 -21.31 17.67
CA ASP A 1058 -12.51 -20.85 18.97
C ASP A 1058 -12.60 -19.31 19.03
N GLN A 1059 -11.60 -18.60 18.49
CA GLN A 1059 -11.60 -17.14 18.45
C GLN A 1059 -12.61 -16.58 17.45
N PHE A 1060 -12.87 -17.27 16.33
CA PHE A 1060 -13.94 -16.89 15.41
C PHE A 1060 -15.32 -17.01 16.08
N ILE A 1061 -15.54 -18.10 16.82
CA ILE A 1061 -16.77 -18.32 17.60
C ILE A 1061 -16.92 -17.23 18.65
N ALA A 1062 -15.90 -17.01 19.49
CA ALA A 1062 -15.94 -16.00 20.56
C ALA A 1062 -16.22 -14.59 20.01
N LEU A 1063 -15.61 -14.23 18.87
CA LEU A 1063 -15.87 -12.97 18.19
C LEU A 1063 -17.34 -12.83 17.78
N HIS A 1064 -17.88 -13.83 17.09
CA HIS A 1064 -19.25 -13.79 16.54
C HIS A 1064 -20.34 -14.21 17.53
N GLU A 1065 -20.00 -14.67 18.73
CA GLU A 1065 -20.93 -14.79 19.86
C GLU A 1065 -21.28 -13.42 20.45
N GLN A 1066 -20.43 -12.41 20.23
CA GLN A 1066 -20.78 -11.06 20.60
C GLN A 1066 -21.88 -10.48 19.71
N PRO A 1067 -22.78 -9.65 20.28
CA PRO A 1067 -23.81 -8.94 19.54
C PRO A 1067 -23.22 -7.73 18.78
N ILE A 1068 -22.34 -7.99 17.80
CA ILE A 1068 -21.54 -6.98 17.10
C ILE A 1068 -22.43 -5.94 16.39
N THR A 1069 -23.47 -6.40 15.70
CA THR A 1069 -24.39 -5.54 14.94
C THR A 1069 -25.26 -4.69 15.87
N GLU A 1070 -25.68 -5.22 17.01
CA GLU A 1070 -26.40 -4.46 18.03
C GLU A 1070 -25.49 -3.45 18.74
N GLN A 1071 -24.25 -3.83 19.06
CA GLN A 1071 -23.23 -2.92 19.60
C GLN A 1071 -22.98 -1.76 18.64
N LEU A 1072 -22.86 -2.04 17.34
CA LEU A 1072 -22.70 -1.03 16.30
C LEU A 1072 -23.92 -0.09 16.20
N SER A 1073 -25.14 -0.63 16.27
CA SER A 1073 -26.38 0.15 16.28
C SER A 1073 -26.44 1.11 17.48
N ARG A 1074 -26.08 0.62 18.68
CA ARG A 1074 -25.96 1.45 19.89
C ARG A 1074 -24.90 2.53 19.73
N PHE A 1075 -23.72 2.16 19.21
CA PHE A 1075 -22.64 3.10 18.94
C PHE A 1075 -23.07 4.23 17.99
N PHE A 1076 -23.82 3.93 16.92
CA PHE A 1076 -24.28 4.98 16.02
C PHE A 1076 -25.22 5.97 16.71
N THR A 1077 -26.10 5.47 17.57
CA THR A 1077 -27.02 6.32 18.32
C THR A 1077 -26.28 7.18 19.33
N SER A 1078 -25.36 6.62 20.12
CA SER A 1078 -24.62 7.38 21.14
C SER A 1078 -23.64 8.39 20.54
N THR A 1079 -22.92 8.00 19.48
CA THR A 1079 -21.79 8.78 18.95
C THR A 1079 -22.23 9.85 17.96
N PHE A 1080 -23.18 9.53 17.07
CA PHE A 1080 -23.66 10.49 16.07
C PHE A 1080 -24.85 11.31 16.56
N LEU A 1081 -25.62 10.82 17.53
CA LEU A 1081 -26.81 11.48 18.06
C LEU A 1081 -26.78 11.64 19.59
N PRO A 1082 -25.76 12.30 20.16
CA PRO A 1082 -25.64 12.46 21.61
C PRO A 1082 -26.85 13.24 22.18
N PRO A 1083 -27.29 13.02 23.43
CA PRO A 1083 -28.51 13.65 23.98
C PRO A 1083 -28.53 15.18 23.87
N GLU A 1084 -27.37 15.82 23.98
CA GLU A 1084 -27.16 17.26 23.89
C GLU A 1084 -27.47 17.79 22.48
N LEU A 1085 -27.27 16.96 21.45
CA LEU A 1085 -27.64 17.26 20.07
C LEU A 1085 -29.15 17.54 19.95
N ARG A 1086 -29.97 16.72 20.62
CA ARG A 1086 -31.43 16.80 20.53
C ARG A 1086 -31.98 18.07 21.15
N GLN A 1087 -31.32 18.57 22.19
CA GLN A 1087 -31.71 19.79 22.91
C GLN A 1087 -31.45 21.07 22.11
N LEU A 1088 -30.54 21.02 21.14
CA LEU A 1088 -30.08 22.19 20.39
C LEU A 1088 -30.70 22.33 18.99
N MET A 1089 -31.57 21.39 18.60
CA MET A 1089 -32.12 21.28 17.26
C MET A 1089 -33.57 21.75 17.18
N SER A 1090 -33.94 22.37 16.05
CA SER A 1090 -35.29 22.89 15.80
C SER A 1090 -36.32 21.76 15.61
N VAL A 1091 -37.62 22.08 15.65
CA VAL A 1091 -38.71 21.09 15.49
C VAL A 1091 -38.64 20.33 14.15
N ASP A 1092 -38.30 21.02 13.05
CA ASP A 1092 -38.11 20.39 11.73
C ASP A 1092 -36.89 19.45 11.73
N ASP A 1093 -35.87 19.80 12.50
CA ASP A 1093 -34.66 19.01 12.65
C ASP A 1093 -34.90 17.78 13.56
N GLN A 1094 -35.83 17.84 14.51
CA GLN A 1094 -36.23 16.70 15.34
C GLN A 1094 -36.91 15.59 14.53
N GLN A 1095 -37.72 15.91 13.52
CA GLN A 1095 -38.29 14.91 12.62
C GLN A 1095 -37.20 14.19 11.80
N LEU A 1096 -36.20 14.92 11.33
CA LEU A 1096 -35.04 14.34 10.65
C LEU A 1096 -34.24 13.43 11.59
N LEU A 1097 -34.01 13.86 12.83
CA LEU A 1097 -33.32 13.07 13.85
C LEU A 1097 -34.05 11.75 14.13
N ASN A 1098 -35.38 11.79 14.32
CA ASN A 1098 -36.17 10.59 14.56
C ASN A 1098 -36.04 9.61 13.39
N LYS A 1099 -36.07 10.10 12.15
CA LYS A 1099 -35.82 9.26 10.97
C LYS A 1099 -34.41 8.65 10.97
N ILE A 1100 -33.38 9.39 11.39
CA ILE A 1100 -32.02 8.86 11.47
C ILE A 1100 -31.92 7.78 12.57
N VAL A 1101 -32.56 8.00 13.73
CA VAL A 1101 -32.62 7.00 14.81
C VAL A 1101 -33.26 5.71 14.32
N GLU A 1102 -34.38 5.78 13.61
CA GLU A 1102 -35.04 4.59 13.06
C GLU A 1102 -34.16 3.83 12.04
N GLU A 1103 -33.37 4.54 11.22
CA GLU A 1103 -32.45 3.91 10.27
C GLU A 1103 -31.22 3.28 10.95
N PHE A 1104 -30.78 3.83 12.09
CA PHE A 1104 -29.69 3.27 12.90
C PHE A 1104 -30.12 2.05 13.72
N LYS A 1105 -31.41 1.83 13.95
CA LYS A 1105 -31.91 0.62 14.62
C LYS A 1105 -31.70 -0.60 13.71
N LEU A 1106 -31.20 -1.67 14.31
CA LEU A 1106 -31.09 -2.97 13.65
C LEU A 1106 -32.47 -3.64 13.64
N ASN A 1107 -33.10 -3.73 12.46
CA ASN A 1107 -34.41 -4.36 12.26
C ASN A 1107 -34.32 -5.68 11.46
N ILE A 1108 -33.14 -6.31 11.44
CA ILE A 1108 -32.90 -7.56 10.70
C ILE A 1108 -32.81 -8.68 11.73
N PRO A 1109 -33.74 -9.66 11.74
CA PRO A 1109 -33.67 -10.78 12.65
C PRO A 1109 -32.47 -11.67 12.31
N PRO A 1110 -31.78 -12.24 13.30
CA PRO A 1110 -30.74 -13.23 13.02
C PRO A 1110 -31.36 -14.48 12.39
N GLY A 1111 -30.61 -15.13 11.50
CA GLY A 1111 -30.93 -16.46 11.00
C GLY A 1111 -30.75 -17.57 12.04
N ASN A 1112 -30.78 -18.82 11.59
CA ASN A 1112 -30.80 -20.02 12.43
C ASN A 1112 -29.46 -20.79 12.47
N LEU A 1113 -28.37 -20.19 12.01
CA LEU A 1113 -27.03 -20.78 12.14
C LEU A 1113 -26.61 -20.88 13.61
N ASP A 1114 -26.27 -22.09 14.03
CA ASP A 1114 -25.52 -22.33 15.26
C ASP A 1114 -24.02 -22.12 14.99
N ILE A 1115 -23.45 -21.06 15.57
CA ILE A 1115 -22.06 -20.66 15.35
C ILE A 1115 -21.07 -21.66 15.98
N THR A 1116 -21.48 -22.40 17.01
CA THR A 1116 -20.58 -23.32 17.74
C THR A 1116 -20.10 -24.47 16.86
N LYS A 1117 -20.84 -24.82 15.81
CA LYS A 1117 -20.48 -25.85 14.82
C LYS A 1117 -19.21 -25.53 14.03
N VAL A 1118 -18.76 -24.28 14.02
CA VAL A 1118 -17.48 -23.89 13.40
C VAL A 1118 -16.31 -24.66 14.03
N ARG A 1119 -16.41 -25.03 15.32
CA ARG A 1119 -15.36 -25.76 16.05
C ARG A 1119 -15.02 -27.10 15.39
N GLU A 1120 -16.01 -27.74 14.77
CA GLU A 1120 -15.87 -29.05 14.11
C GLU A 1120 -15.52 -28.94 12.63
N SER A 1121 -15.50 -27.73 12.06
CA SER A 1121 -15.30 -27.53 10.63
C SER A 1121 -13.82 -27.63 10.21
N LYS A 1122 -13.48 -28.76 9.59
CA LYS A 1122 -12.12 -29.03 9.07
C LYS A 1122 -11.68 -28.06 7.96
N TYR A 1123 -12.62 -27.59 7.14
CA TYR A 1123 -12.35 -26.77 5.94
C TYR A 1123 -12.61 -25.28 6.14
N PHE A 1124 -12.89 -24.85 7.38
CA PHE A 1124 -13.06 -23.43 7.71
C PHE A 1124 -11.83 -22.61 7.32
N PHE A 1125 -10.65 -23.07 7.79
CA PHE A 1125 -9.31 -22.67 7.39
C PHE A 1125 -8.55 -23.98 7.07
N SER A 1126 -8.02 -24.14 5.84
CA SER A 1126 -7.42 -25.43 5.40
C SER A 1126 -6.44 -25.35 4.24
#